data_AF-A0AAV3EPA2-F1
#
_entry.id   AF-A0AAV3EPA2-F1
#
_cell.length_a   1.000
_cell.length_b   1.000
_cell.length_c   1.000
_cell.angle_alpha   90.00
_cell.angle_beta   90.00
_cell.angle_gamma   90.00
#
_symmetry.space_group_name_H-M   'P 1'
#
loop_
_entity.id
_entity.type
_entity.pdbx_description
1 polymer ?
#
loop_
_entity_poly.entity_id
_entity_poly.type
_entity_poly.pdbx_seq_one_letter_code
_entity_poly.pdbx_strand_id
1 'polypeptide(L)'
;MKYKQLIPIIALATASIPIHATVVDLDFSNHIEATNLNNSFGPSYDGPVMHFLNVGVHNGKTIDAKISSRIIGDATFLYHTPNYKEGSTQPSGDIGFLYQTNSPGPAGLIYTFEFFDGTDGLSGTFSIPYTIPEFEMIGYDIDGEPVQSEQVRVYKNEGFFSYQTGSAGASLTAEESPDGLSVLFTGPGTNYNETDTSGAVKFTYKNTSIVTLQFETVTASNSPLPNPIFSAFDGNWDLDDFTPPIGSSDESDFGDAPDSYNTLKSNDGAEHAMTSTLYLGSSVDADTDGQPGVASNGDDLDVDGNDDDGITILTSLEKGLDALINVSASGSGYLQAWADWDMNGSFDEGEQILTNHPVVSGVQVVPIRVSDSAIIGSVQTRFRLSSNPNIPSSGYVGDGEVEDYVFDVTDPGTTIQHSGYYTAAFEDNWPEIGDFDLNDVVAYYRTTIVSKDGEVLRFDITGTIMAYGASYGNGLGWKLNGFSESDINLSLARLEKNGVTRANISPFTGEDKSIASPGGDLVVVASLNLREDIIINEECKFHRTNPSCSASLESEQMTFSISLPFNDGSEPSVSSLLPLNGADPFIFAAGYGLYHGDSFSTAPGTDLEIHTADFPPTSRGTLVSSFYGIAQDDSDPATSKYYRTTGNLPWGILISSPWNHPSEYIDIGDAYPDFAEWATSGGTEKTTWYLNPTASNTWSTAD
;
A
#
# COMPACT_ATOMS: atom_id res chain seq x y z
N MET A 1 -18.62 43.98 24.67
CA MET A 1 -19.17 43.69 26.01
C MET A 1 -20.61 43.14 25.83
N LYS A 2 -20.80 41.85 26.14
CA LYS A 2 -22.07 41.11 26.43
C LYS A 2 -23.03 40.65 25.30
N TYR A 3 -23.00 39.32 25.09
CA TYR A 3 -24.09 38.31 25.15
C TYR A 3 -25.43 38.54 24.46
N LYS A 4 -25.84 37.53 23.67
CA LYS A 4 -27.16 36.88 23.81
C LYS A 4 -27.12 35.40 23.44
N GLN A 5 -27.40 34.56 24.43
CA GLN A 5 -27.68 33.12 24.34
C GLN A 5 -29.02 32.86 23.66
N LEU A 6 -29.10 31.77 22.91
CA LEU A 6 -30.24 30.85 22.88
C LEU A 6 -29.69 29.42 22.72
N ILE A 7 -29.91 28.58 23.72
CA ILE A 7 -29.60 27.15 23.73
C ILE A 7 -30.84 26.40 23.19
N PRO A 8 -30.64 25.34 22.39
CA PRO A 8 -31.25 24.07 22.77
C PRO A 8 -30.22 22.92 22.75
N ILE A 9 -30.28 22.18 23.86
CA ILE A 9 -29.86 20.80 24.14
C ILE A 9 -29.31 20.03 22.92
N ILE A 10 -28.01 19.73 22.93
CA ILE A 10 -27.35 18.77 22.02
C ILE A 10 -26.78 17.62 22.86
N ALA A 11 -27.10 16.41 22.43
CA ALA A 11 -26.54 15.16 22.94
C ALA A 11 -25.02 15.16 22.77
N LEU A 12 -24.28 14.71 23.79
CA LEU A 12 -22.86 14.41 23.64
C LEU A 12 -22.71 13.21 22.70
N ALA A 13 -22.56 13.49 21.40
CA ALA A 13 -21.69 12.70 20.55
C ALA A 13 -20.32 13.38 20.61
N THR A 14 -19.31 12.70 21.13
CA THR A 14 -17.92 13.08 20.91
C THR A 14 -17.62 12.84 19.43
N ALA A 15 -17.94 13.81 18.58
CA ALA A 15 -17.38 13.86 17.25
C ALA A 15 -15.88 14.10 17.42
N SER A 16 -15.07 13.14 16.98
CA SER A 16 -13.70 13.42 16.57
C SER A 16 -13.78 14.61 15.62
N ILE A 17 -13.15 15.73 15.98
CA ILE A 17 -13.01 16.85 15.05
C ILE A 17 -11.86 16.43 14.14
N PRO A 18 -12.11 16.11 12.85
CA PRO A 18 -11.00 15.86 11.95
C PRO A 18 -10.10 17.09 11.96
N ILE A 19 -8.81 16.88 12.22
CA ILE A 19 -7.85 17.98 12.20
C ILE A 19 -7.71 18.36 10.72
N HIS A 20 -8.52 19.30 10.25
CA HIS A 20 -8.31 19.88 8.93
C HIS A 20 -6.94 20.58 8.90
N ALA A 21 -6.32 20.57 7.72
CA ALA A 21 -5.15 21.40 7.45
C ALA A 21 -5.39 22.84 7.94
N THR A 22 -4.35 23.45 8.51
CA THR A 22 -4.50 24.81 9.07
C THR A 22 -4.64 25.80 7.93
N VAL A 23 -5.81 26.44 7.81
CA VAL A 23 -6.05 27.55 6.87
C VAL A 23 -4.99 28.64 7.08
N VAL A 24 -4.22 28.95 6.04
CA VAL A 24 -3.33 30.11 6.04
C VAL A 24 -4.11 31.30 5.51
N ASP A 25 -4.31 32.31 6.36
CA ASP A 25 -4.89 33.59 5.96
C ASP A 25 -3.91 34.32 5.03
N LEU A 26 -4.21 34.28 3.73
CA LEU A 26 -3.47 34.99 2.69
C LEU A 26 -4.21 36.28 2.34
N ASP A 27 -3.80 37.38 2.97
CA ASP A 27 -4.38 38.70 2.74
C ASP A 27 -3.50 39.54 1.80
N PHE A 28 -3.95 39.67 0.56
CA PHE A 28 -3.28 40.49 -0.46
C PHE A 28 -3.50 42.00 -0.29
N SER A 29 -4.23 42.43 0.76
CA SER A 29 -4.57 43.84 1.03
C SER A 29 -3.55 44.57 1.92
N ASN A 30 -2.75 43.85 2.71
CA ASN A 30 -1.93 44.38 3.81
C ASN A 30 -0.42 44.15 3.64
N HIS A 31 0.09 44.10 2.41
CA HIS A 31 1.51 43.80 2.15
C HIS A 31 2.45 45.01 2.32
N ILE A 32 3.74 44.74 2.51
CA ILE A 32 4.78 45.75 2.77
C ILE A 32 5.47 46.13 1.45
N GLU A 33 5.55 47.43 1.19
CA GLU A 33 6.22 48.14 0.06
C GLU A 33 5.39 48.45 -1.21
N ALA A 34 5.31 49.74 -1.52
CA ALA A 34 4.97 50.28 -2.84
C ALA A 34 6.03 51.33 -3.22
N THR A 35 6.90 51.05 -4.20
CA THR A 35 7.89 52.03 -4.68
C THR A 35 7.44 52.79 -5.93
N ASN A 36 6.21 52.59 -6.42
CA ASN A 36 5.63 53.45 -7.45
C ASN A 36 4.52 54.35 -6.88
N LEU A 37 4.82 55.64 -6.91
CA LEU A 37 4.04 56.75 -6.38
C LEU A 37 2.68 56.83 -7.08
N ASN A 38 1.65 56.16 -6.55
CA ASN A 38 0.27 56.66 -6.57
C ASN A 38 -0.77 55.83 -5.79
N ASN A 39 -0.40 54.85 -4.94
CA ASN A 39 -1.27 54.34 -3.88
C ASN A 39 -0.40 53.77 -2.75
N SER A 40 -0.58 54.24 -1.52
CA SER A 40 0.36 54.00 -0.41
C SER A 40 0.41 52.56 0.16
N PHE A 41 -0.23 51.58 -0.48
CA PHE A 41 -0.30 50.16 -0.05
C PHE A 41 -0.64 49.23 -1.25
N GLY A 42 0.18 49.20 -2.31
CA GLY A 42 -0.08 48.42 -3.54
C GLY A 42 1.11 47.56 -3.96
N PRO A 43 0.93 46.43 -4.68
CA PRO A 43 2.03 45.52 -5.03
C PRO A 43 3.09 46.22 -5.88
N SER A 44 4.30 45.65 -5.93
CA SER A 44 5.26 46.06 -6.95
C SER A 44 4.97 45.34 -8.28
N TYR A 45 5.31 45.98 -9.39
CA TYR A 45 4.99 45.49 -10.73
C TYR A 45 6.25 45.34 -11.58
N ASP A 46 6.30 44.26 -12.34
CA ASP A 46 7.22 44.07 -13.46
C ASP A 46 6.44 43.55 -14.68
N GLY A 47 5.98 44.47 -15.53
CA GLY A 47 5.15 44.14 -16.68
C GLY A 47 3.82 43.46 -16.28
N PRO A 48 3.53 42.22 -16.72
CA PRO A 48 2.32 41.47 -16.40
C PRO A 48 2.41 40.67 -15.08
N VAL A 49 3.38 40.99 -14.22
CA VAL A 49 3.61 40.30 -12.95
C VAL A 49 3.45 41.26 -11.77
N MET A 50 2.67 40.85 -10.78
CA MET A 50 2.52 41.49 -9.48
C MET A 50 3.32 40.73 -8.43
N HIS A 51 4.01 41.47 -7.57
CA HIS A 51 4.79 40.94 -6.47
C HIS A 51 4.21 41.44 -5.14
N PHE A 52 3.89 40.49 -4.26
CA PHE A 52 3.42 40.72 -2.91
C PHE A 52 4.42 40.18 -1.90
N LEU A 53 4.66 40.95 -0.83
CA LEU A 53 5.56 40.57 0.26
C LEU A 53 4.74 40.35 1.53
N ASN A 54 5.02 39.28 2.25
CA ASN A 54 4.38 38.98 3.54
C ASN A 54 2.84 38.93 3.43
N VAL A 55 2.33 38.13 2.50
CA VAL A 55 0.89 37.87 2.31
C VAL A 55 0.30 36.96 3.40
N GLY A 56 1.15 36.25 4.16
CA GLY A 56 0.73 35.40 5.26
C GLY A 56 1.90 34.92 6.12
N VAL A 57 1.59 34.26 7.24
CA VAL A 57 2.58 33.67 8.15
C VAL A 57 2.14 32.27 8.55
N HIS A 58 3.01 31.28 8.36
CA HIS A 58 2.76 29.89 8.75
C HIS A 58 4.04 29.24 9.30
N ASN A 59 3.94 28.52 10.42
CA ASN A 59 5.07 27.87 11.10
C ASN A 59 6.31 28.77 11.31
N GLY A 60 6.08 30.05 11.64
CA GLY A 60 7.15 31.03 11.87
C GLY A 60 7.81 31.59 10.61
N LYS A 61 7.34 31.19 9.41
CA LYS A 61 7.81 31.71 8.13
C LYS A 61 6.84 32.75 7.58
N THR A 62 7.37 33.83 7.01
CA THR A 62 6.58 34.81 6.23
C THR A 62 6.49 34.31 4.79
N ILE A 63 5.36 34.56 4.12
CA ILE A 63 5.08 34.07 2.78
C ILE A 63 5.05 35.25 1.81
N ASP A 64 5.82 35.19 0.74
CA ASP A 64 5.77 36.14 -0.38
C ASP A 64 5.03 35.49 -1.57
N ALA A 65 4.42 36.28 -2.43
CA ALA A 65 3.67 35.76 -3.58
C ALA A 65 3.97 36.50 -4.89
N LYS A 66 4.01 35.77 -6.00
CA LYS A 66 3.96 36.31 -7.36
C LYS A 66 2.64 35.98 -8.01
N ILE A 67 2.10 36.92 -8.77
CA ILE A 67 0.90 36.71 -9.58
C ILE A 67 1.20 37.15 -11.00
N SER A 68 1.07 36.24 -11.96
CA SER A 68 1.40 36.49 -13.36
C SER A 68 0.24 36.20 -14.30
N SER A 69 0.26 36.84 -15.47
CA SER A 69 -0.78 36.69 -16.49
C SER A 69 -0.20 36.39 -17.87
N ARG A 70 -0.84 35.46 -18.61
CA ARG A 70 -0.42 35.06 -19.95
C ARG A 70 -1.62 34.80 -20.87
N ILE A 71 -1.65 35.45 -22.03
CA ILE A 71 -2.75 35.31 -23.01
C ILE A 71 -2.69 33.99 -23.78
N ILE A 72 -3.88 33.43 -24.06
CA ILE A 72 -4.13 32.34 -25.01
C ILE A 72 -4.95 32.88 -26.19
N GLY A 73 -4.60 32.47 -27.41
CA GLY A 73 -5.37 32.84 -28.62
C GLY A 73 -5.26 34.32 -28.98
N ASP A 74 -6.26 34.85 -29.68
CA ASP A 74 -6.30 36.25 -30.11
C ASP A 74 -7.01 37.13 -29.08
N ALA A 75 -6.31 37.37 -27.97
CA ALA A 75 -6.73 38.27 -26.90
C ALA A 75 -5.62 39.26 -26.52
N THR A 76 -5.97 40.25 -25.70
CA THR A 76 -5.05 41.26 -25.18
C THR A 76 -5.24 41.39 -23.68
N PHE A 77 -4.18 41.20 -22.90
CA PHE A 77 -4.17 41.51 -21.48
C PHE A 77 -4.11 43.03 -21.30
N LEU A 78 -4.97 43.59 -20.46
CA LEU A 78 -5.06 45.05 -20.28
C LEU A 78 -4.36 45.47 -18.99
N TYR A 79 -4.81 45.00 -17.83
CA TYR A 79 -4.22 45.36 -16.54
C TYR A 79 -4.71 44.46 -15.38
N HIS A 80 -3.95 44.47 -14.29
CA HIS A 80 -4.39 43.96 -12.98
C HIS A 80 -5.06 45.06 -12.15
N THR A 81 -5.94 44.67 -11.23
CA THR A 81 -6.59 45.53 -10.23
C THR A 81 -6.39 44.95 -8.82
N PRO A 82 -5.24 45.17 -8.16
CA PRO A 82 -4.87 44.52 -6.89
C PRO A 82 -5.56 45.10 -5.64
N ASN A 83 -6.59 45.92 -5.83
CA ASN A 83 -7.37 46.54 -4.77
C ASN A 83 -8.66 47.07 -5.40
N TYR A 84 -9.55 46.17 -5.81
CA TYR A 84 -10.81 46.48 -6.49
C TYR A 84 -11.82 47.28 -5.61
N LYS A 85 -11.42 47.74 -4.41
CA LYS A 85 -12.23 48.32 -3.34
C LYS A 85 -12.69 49.78 -3.51
N GLU A 86 -12.80 50.35 -4.72
CA GLU A 86 -13.29 51.75 -4.84
C GLU A 86 -14.85 51.86 -4.78
N GLY A 87 -15.45 51.33 -3.71
CA GLY A 87 -16.88 51.48 -3.42
C GLY A 87 -17.32 50.89 -2.07
N SER A 88 -18.41 51.40 -1.48
CA SER A 88 -19.01 50.84 -0.24
C SER A 88 -19.84 49.56 -0.48
N THR A 89 -19.83 49.06 -1.71
CA THR A 89 -20.62 47.91 -2.19
C THR A 89 -19.76 46.85 -2.87
N GLN A 90 -18.44 47.04 -2.92
CA GLN A 90 -17.49 46.08 -3.50
C GLN A 90 -16.79 45.29 -2.40
N PRO A 91 -16.31 44.07 -2.70
CA PRO A 91 -15.69 43.23 -1.70
C PRO A 91 -14.36 43.80 -1.16
N SER A 92 -13.86 43.21 -0.08
CA SER A 92 -12.84 43.80 0.79
C SER A 92 -11.52 43.03 0.75
N GLY A 93 -11.00 42.66 -0.42
CA GLY A 93 -9.65 42.08 -0.46
C GLY A 93 -9.09 41.73 -1.83
N ASP A 94 -9.64 42.31 -2.91
CA ASP A 94 -9.67 41.56 -4.16
C ASP A 94 -8.51 41.84 -5.11
N ILE A 95 -8.08 40.77 -5.78
CA ILE A 95 -7.24 40.82 -6.97
C ILE A 95 -8.14 40.57 -8.17
N GLY A 96 -8.28 41.57 -9.03
CA GLY A 96 -8.95 41.42 -10.32
C GLY A 96 -8.01 41.60 -11.50
N PHE A 97 -8.50 41.29 -12.68
CA PHE A 97 -7.83 41.60 -13.93
C PHE A 97 -8.84 41.87 -15.04
N LEU A 98 -8.37 42.55 -16.09
CA LEU A 98 -9.14 42.78 -17.30
C LEU A 98 -8.33 42.32 -18.52
N TYR A 99 -8.96 41.54 -19.38
CA TYR A 99 -8.47 41.21 -20.72
C TYR A 99 -9.59 41.37 -21.75
N GLN A 100 -9.28 41.27 -23.03
CA GLN A 100 -10.29 41.37 -24.09
C GLN A 100 -9.98 40.40 -25.24
N THR A 101 -11.02 39.88 -25.88
CA THR A 101 -10.88 39.13 -27.14
C THR A 101 -10.90 40.08 -28.32
N ASN A 102 -10.03 39.82 -29.31
CA ASN A 102 -9.89 40.70 -30.49
C ASN A 102 -10.61 40.14 -31.73
N SER A 103 -10.94 38.85 -31.75
CA SER A 103 -11.64 38.18 -32.85
C SER A 103 -12.59 37.08 -32.34
N PRO A 104 -13.55 36.63 -33.19
CA PRO A 104 -14.40 35.50 -32.83
C PRO A 104 -13.61 34.18 -32.79
N GLY A 105 -14.02 33.27 -31.92
CA GLY A 105 -13.36 31.99 -31.68
C GLY A 105 -12.78 31.87 -30.28
N PRO A 106 -11.94 30.85 -30.04
CA PRO A 106 -11.35 30.59 -28.74
C PRO A 106 -10.21 31.56 -28.43
N ALA A 107 -10.20 32.08 -27.21
CA ALA A 107 -9.11 32.86 -26.61
C ALA A 107 -9.13 32.67 -25.09
N GLY A 108 -8.26 33.36 -24.34
CA GLY A 108 -8.25 33.23 -22.89
C GLY A 108 -7.07 33.88 -22.19
N LEU A 109 -6.96 33.59 -20.90
CA LEU A 109 -5.91 34.06 -20.01
C LEU A 109 -5.52 32.94 -19.03
N ILE A 110 -4.22 32.71 -18.86
CA ILE A 110 -3.68 31.92 -17.74
C ILE A 110 -3.29 32.92 -16.65
N TYR A 111 -3.83 32.72 -15.45
CA TYR A 111 -3.58 33.50 -14.26
C TYR A 111 -2.95 32.61 -13.19
N THR A 112 -1.72 32.91 -12.77
CA THR A 112 -0.94 32.00 -11.91
C THR A 112 -0.50 32.70 -10.64
N PHE A 113 -0.77 32.08 -9.50
CA PHE A 113 -0.30 32.45 -8.17
C PHE A 113 0.87 31.53 -7.79
N GLU A 114 1.98 32.09 -7.32
CA GLU A 114 3.15 31.33 -6.86
C GLU A 114 3.54 31.82 -5.46
N PHE A 115 3.83 30.89 -4.53
CA PHE A 115 4.15 31.18 -3.13
C PHE A 115 5.61 30.86 -2.81
N PHE A 116 6.25 31.72 -2.00
CA PHE A 116 7.68 31.64 -1.70
C PHE A 116 7.96 31.91 -0.21
N ASP A 117 9.05 31.33 0.29
CA ASP A 117 9.56 31.63 1.62
C ASP A 117 10.11 33.07 1.63
N GLY A 118 9.41 33.94 2.35
CA GLY A 118 9.75 35.35 2.50
C GLY A 118 10.51 35.64 3.80
N THR A 119 11.01 34.62 4.51
CA THR A 119 11.61 34.80 5.84
C THR A 119 12.97 35.48 5.77
N ASP A 120 13.18 36.49 6.62
CA ASP A 120 14.45 37.21 6.77
C ASP A 120 15.04 37.71 5.43
N GLY A 121 16.20 37.16 5.03
CA GLY A 121 16.93 37.55 3.82
C GLY A 121 16.33 37.00 2.52
N LEU A 122 15.29 36.16 2.60
CA LEU A 122 14.61 35.61 1.43
C LEU A 122 13.49 36.51 0.90
N SER A 123 12.99 37.45 1.72
CA SER A 123 11.90 38.34 1.31
C SER A 123 12.24 39.11 0.03
N GLY A 124 11.31 39.12 -0.92
CA GLY A 124 11.43 39.79 -2.22
C GLY A 124 12.39 39.12 -3.21
N THR A 125 13.03 38.00 -2.83
CA THR A 125 13.90 37.24 -3.74
C THR A 125 13.12 36.26 -4.61
N PHE A 126 11.99 35.76 -4.11
CA PHE A 126 11.13 34.77 -4.77
C PHE A 126 11.92 33.57 -5.31
N SER A 127 12.83 33.06 -4.49
CA SER A 127 13.85 32.09 -4.90
C SER A 127 13.61 30.67 -4.37
N ILE A 128 12.86 30.55 -3.27
CA ILE A 128 12.55 29.27 -2.61
C ILE A 128 11.03 29.14 -2.57
N PRO A 129 10.42 28.26 -3.38
CA PRO A 129 8.99 27.98 -3.31
C PRO A 129 8.58 27.56 -1.90
N TYR A 130 7.38 27.95 -1.49
CA TYR A 130 6.81 27.59 -0.20
C TYR A 130 5.49 26.86 -0.39
N THR A 131 5.42 25.62 0.06
CA THR A 131 4.20 24.82 0.07
C THR A 131 3.33 25.26 1.23
N ILE A 132 2.20 25.91 0.93
CA ILE A 132 1.18 26.27 1.92
C ILE A 132 0.26 25.07 2.18
N PRO A 133 -0.12 24.81 3.45
CA PRO A 133 -0.93 23.65 3.81
C PRO A 133 -2.36 23.74 3.26
N GLU A 134 -2.95 24.93 3.26
CA GLU A 134 -4.27 25.18 2.68
C GLU A 134 -4.40 26.60 2.17
N PHE A 135 -5.05 26.75 1.02
CA PHE A 135 -5.36 28.01 0.37
C PHE A 135 -6.79 28.00 -0.17
N GLU A 136 -7.58 28.96 0.28
CA GLU A 136 -8.94 29.16 -0.19
C GLU A 136 -9.06 30.46 -0.98
N MET A 137 -9.83 30.43 -2.07
CA MET A 137 -10.17 31.64 -2.83
C MET A 137 -11.58 31.52 -3.38
N ILE A 138 -12.25 32.65 -3.59
CA ILE A 138 -13.48 32.74 -4.34
C ILE A 138 -13.20 33.50 -5.63
N GLY A 139 -13.52 32.89 -6.77
CA GLY A 139 -13.53 33.54 -8.09
C GLY A 139 -14.92 34.06 -8.45
N TYR A 140 -14.98 35.24 -9.08
CA TYR A 140 -16.20 35.95 -9.49
C TYR A 140 -16.15 36.37 -10.94
N ASP A 141 -17.34 36.63 -11.52
CA ASP A 141 -17.53 37.05 -12.92
C ASP A 141 -16.96 35.97 -13.86
N ILE A 142 -17.37 34.73 -13.60
CA ILE A 142 -17.09 33.53 -14.41
C ILE A 142 -18.44 33.00 -14.93
N ASP A 143 -19.32 33.91 -15.34
CA ASP A 143 -20.66 33.58 -15.78
C ASP A 143 -20.84 33.77 -17.29
N GLY A 144 -20.03 34.61 -17.93
CA GLY A 144 -20.10 34.89 -19.35
C GLY A 144 -21.36 35.61 -19.78
N GLU A 145 -21.48 35.81 -21.09
CA GLU A 145 -22.59 36.53 -21.69
C GLU A 145 -23.13 35.80 -22.94
N PRO A 146 -24.31 36.18 -23.47
CA PRO A 146 -24.95 35.42 -24.54
C PRO A 146 -24.13 35.27 -25.84
N VAL A 147 -23.09 36.09 -26.02
CA VAL A 147 -22.22 36.09 -27.20
C VAL A 147 -20.76 35.74 -26.90
N GLN A 148 -20.43 35.45 -25.64
CA GLN A 148 -19.07 35.12 -25.20
C GLN A 148 -19.14 34.23 -23.96
N SER A 149 -18.66 32.99 -24.08
CA SER A 149 -18.53 32.13 -22.91
C SER A 149 -17.34 32.55 -22.06
N GLU A 150 -17.44 32.32 -20.76
CA GLU A 150 -16.36 32.48 -19.79
C GLU A 150 -16.34 31.23 -18.92
N GLN A 151 -15.18 30.61 -18.86
CA GLN A 151 -14.96 29.35 -18.17
C GLN A 151 -13.62 29.45 -17.45
N VAL A 152 -13.48 28.76 -16.32
CA VAL A 152 -12.18 28.63 -15.64
C VAL A 152 -11.84 27.17 -15.45
N ARG A 153 -10.63 26.79 -15.82
CA ARG A 153 -10.06 25.48 -15.57
C ARG A 153 -9.04 25.56 -14.45
N VAL A 154 -9.11 24.61 -13.54
CA VAL A 154 -8.15 24.39 -12.45
C VAL A 154 -7.55 23.00 -12.58
N TYR A 155 -6.37 22.79 -11.99
CA TYR A 155 -5.60 21.58 -12.17
C TYR A 155 -5.45 20.82 -10.85
N LYS A 156 -5.76 19.51 -10.86
CA LYS A 156 -5.68 18.66 -9.67
C LYS A 156 -4.26 18.56 -9.17
N ASN A 157 -3.33 18.37 -10.09
CA ASN A 157 -1.90 18.27 -9.84
C ASN A 157 -1.25 19.54 -9.25
N GLU A 158 -2.00 20.60 -8.96
CA GLU A 158 -1.56 21.80 -8.22
C GLU A 158 -2.16 21.84 -6.79
N GLY A 159 -2.62 20.69 -6.29
CA GLY A 159 -3.18 20.53 -4.95
C GLY A 159 -4.66 20.92 -4.85
N PHE A 160 -5.39 21.00 -5.97
CA PHE A 160 -6.81 21.33 -5.96
C PHE A 160 -7.60 20.25 -5.22
N PHE A 161 -8.18 20.61 -4.07
CA PHE A 161 -8.76 19.68 -3.10
C PHE A 161 -10.29 19.65 -3.14
N SER A 162 -10.93 20.81 -3.23
CA SER A 162 -12.39 20.87 -3.33
C SER A 162 -12.88 22.18 -3.93
N TYR A 163 -14.15 22.19 -4.29
CA TYR A 163 -14.83 23.39 -4.74
C TYR A 163 -16.25 23.51 -4.21
N GLN A 164 -16.78 24.73 -4.27
CA GLN A 164 -18.18 25.03 -4.03
C GLN A 164 -18.69 25.99 -5.11
N THR A 165 -19.84 25.68 -5.71
CA THR A 165 -20.54 26.59 -6.64
C THR A 165 -21.74 27.22 -5.94
N GLY A 166 -22.33 28.27 -6.50
CA GLY A 166 -23.58 28.80 -5.96
C GLY A 166 -24.69 27.74 -5.88
N SER A 167 -25.61 27.88 -4.93
CA SER A 167 -26.74 26.96 -4.75
C SER A 167 -27.94 27.25 -5.66
N ALA A 168 -27.90 28.34 -6.43
CA ALA A 168 -28.97 28.70 -7.35
C ALA A 168 -29.02 27.76 -8.59
N GLY A 169 -30.19 27.65 -9.22
CA GLY A 169 -30.37 26.82 -10.41
C GLY A 169 -29.64 27.32 -11.67
N ALA A 170 -29.01 28.50 -11.61
CA ALA A 170 -28.23 29.11 -12.68
C ALA A 170 -26.74 29.24 -12.33
N SER A 171 -26.25 28.47 -11.34
CA SER A 171 -24.83 28.49 -10.97
C SER A 171 -23.91 27.83 -11.99
N LEU A 172 -22.61 28.05 -11.82
CA LEU A 172 -21.58 27.35 -12.59
C LEU A 172 -21.75 25.83 -12.52
N THR A 173 -21.39 25.15 -13.61
CA THR A 173 -21.28 23.71 -13.67
C THR A 173 -19.81 23.28 -13.73
N ALA A 174 -19.44 22.26 -12.98
CA ALA A 174 -18.10 21.65 -12.99
C ALA A 174 -18.09 20.37 -13.83
N GLU A 175 -17.08 20.21 -14.68
CA GLU A 175 -16.84 19.02 -15.48
C GLU A 175 -15.37 18.60 -15.35
N GLU A 176 -15.14 17.38 -14.89
CA GLU A 176 -13.80 16.80 -14.79
C GLU A 176 -13.28 16.39 -16.18
N SER A 177 -11.98 16.60 -16.42
CA SER A 177 -11.36 16.17 -17.67
C SER A 177 -11.25 14.64 -17.75
N PRO A 178 -11.33 14.03 -18.95
CA PRO A 178 -11.27 12.58 -19.10
C PRO A 178 -9.99 11.89 -18.60
N ASP A 179 -8.91 12.65 -18.40
CA ASP A 179 -7.63 12.18 -17.85
C ASP A 179 -7.54 12.31 -16.33
N GLY A 180 -8.55 12.92 -15.69
CA GLY A 180 -8.60 13.19 -14.26
C GLY A 180 -7.73 14.37 -13.80
N LEU A 181 -7.07 15.09 -14.72
CA LEU A 181 -6.04 16.08 -14.35
C LEU A 181 -6.59 17.48 -14.04
N SER A 182 -7.82 17.79 -14.44
CA SER A 182 -8.38 19.14 -14.32
C SER A 182 -9.89 19.15 -14.15
N VAL A 183 -10.42 20.27 -13.65
CA VAL A 183 -11.86 20.54 -13.58
C VAL A 183 -12.16 21.84 -14.30
N LEU A 184 -13.10 21.80 -15.24
CA LEU A 184 -13.59 22.96 -15.99
C LEU A 184 -14.90 23.46 -15.40
N PHE A 185 -14.90 24.70 -14.96
CA PHE A 185 -16.06 25.41 -14.46
C PHE A 185 -16.64 26.28 -15.59
N THR A 186 -17.90 26.05 -15.92
CA THR A 186 -18.60 26.75 -17.01
C THR A 186 -19.72 27.62 -16.46
N GLY A 187 -19.70 28.90 -16.85
CA GLY A 187 -20.71 29.88 -16.49
C GLY A 187 -22.07 29.68 -17.17
N PRO A 188 -23.16 30.22 -16.59
CA PRO A 188 -24.52 30.17 -17.17
C PRO A 188 -24.75 31.00 -18.45
N GLY A 189 -23.76 31.76 -18.92
CA GLY A 189 -23.84 32.68 -20.05
C GLY A 189 -24.64 33.96 -19.78
N THR A 190 -24.74 34.37 -18.51
CA THR A 190 -25.47 35.57 -18.07
C THR A 190 -24.69 36.27 -16.96
N ASN A 191 -24.46 37.57 -17.11
CA ASN A 191 -23.81 38.40 -16.09
C ASN A 191 -24.70 38.61 -14.85
N TYR A 192 -24.18 38.25 -13.68
CA TYR A 192 -24.76 38.40 -12.35
C TYR A 192 -24.00 39.43 -11.51
N ASN A 193 -24.67 40.02 -10.53
CA ASN A 193 -24.00 40.93 -9.58
C ASN A 193 -23.00 40.14 -8.73
N GLU A 194 -21.94 40.80 -8.27
CA GLU A 194 -20.85 40.20 -7.50
C GLU A 194 -21.26 39.73 -6.09
N THR A 195 -22.51 39.96 -5.69
CA THR A 195 -23.12 39.41 -4.47
C THR A 195 -23.94 38.14 -4.71
N ASP A 196 -23.99 37.64 -5.94
CA ASP A 196 -24.73 36.45 -6.36
C ASP A 196 -23.75 35.32 -6.67
N THR A 197 -23.90 34.19 -5.98
CA THR A 197 -23.01 33.03 -6.14
C THR A 197 -23.22 32.27 -7.44
N SER A 198 -24.22 32.63 -8.26
CA SER A 198 -24.50 32.00 -9.56
C SER A 198 -23.34 32.16 -10.57
N GLY A 199 -22.54 33.22 -10.42
CA GLY A 199 -21.34 33.48 -11.23
C GLY A 199 -20.03 33.30 -10.46
N ALA A 200 -20.08 32.66 -9.29
CA ALA A 200 -18.94 32.51 -8.39
C ALA A 200 -18.63 31.03 -8.08
N VAL A 201 -17.37 30.77 -7.77
CA VAL A 201 -16.89 29.47 -7.34
C VAL A 201 -15.82 29.64 -6.26
N LYS A 202 -15.96 28.93 -5.15
CA LYS A 202 -14.93 28.82 -4.12
C LYS A 202 -14.04 27.62 -4.47
N PHE A 203 -12.73 27.82 -4.44
CA PHE A 203 -11.72 26.79 -4.60
C PHE A 203 -10.96 26.62 -3.29
N THR A 204 -10.67 25.38 -2.94
CA THR A 204 -9.75 25.03 -1.85
C THR A 204 -8.62 24.20 -2.43
N TYR A 205 -7.39 24.63 -2.17
CA TYR A 205 -6.16 23.93 -2.51
C TYR A 205 -5.44 23.52 -1.22
N LYS A 206 -4.75 22.39 -1.24
CA LYS A 206 -3.93 21.89 -0.13
C LYS A 206 -2.54 21.54 -0.61
N ASN A 207 -1.57 21.68 0.29
CA ASN A 207 -0.17 21.34 0.07
C ASN A 207 0.38 21.82 -1.28
N THR A 208 0.12 23.10 -1.59
CA THR A 208 0.46 23.68 -2.89
C THR A 208 1.46 24.81 -2.76
N SER A 209 2.29 25.03 -3.78
CA SER A 209 3.13 26.25 -3.90
C SER A 209 2.75 27.09 -5.12
N ILE A 210 1.78 26.63 -5.92
CA ILE A 210 1.38 27.24 -7.17
C ILE A 210 -0.10 26.97 -7.44
N VAL A 211 -0.84 27.97 -7.91
CA VAL A 211 -2.22 27.81 -8.37
C VAL A 211 -2.37 28.46 -9.73
N THR A 212 -2.78 27.68 -10.72
CA THR A 212 -3.03 28.11 -12.09
C THR A 212 -4.52 28.07 -12.39
N LEU A 213 -5.04 29.22 -12.80
CA LEU A 213 -6.41 29.40 -13.24
C LEU A 213 -6.38 29.72 -14.73
N GLN A 214 -6.86 28.79 -15.55
CA GLN A 214 -6.94 28.97 -17.00
C GLN A 214 -8.35 29.43 -17.38
N PHE A 215 -8.46 30.71 -17.70
CA PHE A 215 -9.67 31.30 -18.24
C PHE A 215 -9.80 30.99 -19.72
N GLU A 216 -10.89 30.33 -20.10
CA GLU A 216 -11.23 29.93 -21.46
C GLU A 216 -12.46 30.70 -21.91
N THR A 217 -12.39 31.29 -23.10
CA THR A 217 -13.52 32.01 -23.70
C THR A 217 -13.72 31.61 -25.16
N VAL A 218 -14.98 31.49 -25.57
CA VAL A 218 -15.38 31.34 -26.97
C VAL A 218 -16.28 32.51 -27.34
N THR A 219 -15.74 33.41 -28.17
CA THR A 219 -16.47 34.60 -28.63
C THR A 219 -17.23 34.30 -29.93
N ALA A 220 -18.54 34.53 -29.95
CA ALA A 220 -19.40 34.26 -31.09
C ALA A 220 -19.12 35.22 -32.27
N SER A 221 -19.40 34.77 -33.50
CA SER A 221 -19.12 35.54 -34.73
C SER A 221 -19.88 36.86 -34.85
N ASN A 222 -20.96 37.04 -34.07
CA ASN A 222 -21.79 38.23 -34.01
C ASN A 222 -21.46 39.14 -32.80
N SER A 223 -20.44 38.83 -32.01
CA SER A 223 -20.05 39.64 -30.85
C SER A 223 -19.44 41.00 -31.28
N PRO A 224 -19.74 42.11 -30.57
CA PRO A 224 -19.00 43.36 -30.72
C PRO A 224 -17.55 43.19 -30.26
N LEU A 225 -16.57 43.65 -31.07
CA LEU A 225 -15.15 43.49 -30.79
C LEU A 225 -14.40 44.83 -30.70
N PRO A 226 -13.34 44.93 -29.86
CA PRO A 226 -12.89 43.91 -28.91
C PRO A 226 -13.89 43.75 -27.77
N ASN A 227 -14.01 42.54 -27.22
CA ASN A 227 -14.96 42.23 -26.16
C ASN A 227 -14.24 42.03 -24.81
N PRO A 228 -14.44 42.92 -23.82
CA PRO A 228 -13.73 42.87 -22.55
C PRO A 228 -14.32 41.80 -21.61
N ILE A 229 -13.43 41.14 -20.86
CA ILE A 229 -13.74 40.15 -19.84
C ILE A 229 -13.04 40.58 -18.56
N PHE A 230 -13.81 40.68 -17.48
CA PHE A 230 -13.32 40.97 -16.15
C PHE A 230 -13.51 39.72 -15.28
N SER A 231 -12.56 39.45 -14.40
CA SER A 231 -12.72 38.44 -13.36
C SER A 231 -11.96 38.89 -12.12
N ALA A 232 -12.44 38.48 -10.96
CA ALA A 232 -11.87 38.88 -9.67
C ALA A 232 -11.81 37.72 -8.68
N PHE A 233 -10.90 37.84 -7.71
CA PHE A 233 -10.64 36.85 -6.68
C PHE A 233 -10.53 37.47 -5.30
N ASP A 234 -11.11 36.80 -4.31
CA ASP A 234 -11.00 37.14 -2.88
C ASP A 234 -10.51 35.92 -2.09
N GLY A 235 -9.58 36.15 -1.15
CA GLY A 235 -8.98 35.11 -0.31
C GLY A 235 -9.57 34.99 1.10
N ASN A 236 -10.46 35.89 1.55
CA ASN A 236 -10.90 35.91 2.96
C ASN A 236 -12.38 36.23 3.21
N TRP A 237 -13.23 36.17 2.19
CA TRP A 237 -14.66 36.50 2.31
C TRP A 237 -15.58 35.29 2.53
N ASP A 238 -16.63 35.50 3.31
CA ASP A 238 -17.75 34.57 3.55
C ASP A 238 -19.00 35.03 2.78
N LEU A 239 -19.23 34.46 1.60
CA LEU A 239 -20.49 34.65 0.88
C LEU A 239 -21.44 33.52 1.28
N ASP A 240 -22.67 33.90 1.61
CA ASP A 240 -23.73 32.95 1.85
C ASP A 240 -24.14 32.23 0.54
N ASP A 241 -24.86 31.11 0.66
CA ASP A 241 -25.52 30.40 -0.45
C ASP A 241 -24.62 29.63 -1.43
N PHE A 242 -23.44 29.17 -1.00
CA PHE A 242 -22.66 28.11 -1.68
C PHE A 242 -23.22 26.70 -1.40
N THR A 243 -22.96 25.76 -2.31
CA THR A 243 -23.17 24.32 -2.08
C THR A 243 -22.25 23.81 -0.97
N PRO A 244 -22.52 22.63 -0.36
CA PRO A 244 -21.50 21.90 0.40
C PRO A 244 -20.24 21.69 -0.46
N PRO A 245 -19.04 21.65 0.14
CA PRO A 245 -17.81 21.30 -0.56
C PRO A 245 -17.94 19.97 -1.30
N ILE A 246 -17.52 19.97 -2.56
CA ILE A 246 -17.39 18.78 -3.39
C ILE A 246 -15.89 18.52 -3.56
N GLY A 247 -15.45 17.31 -3.21
CA GLY A 247 -14.06 16.88 -3.38
C GLY A 247 -13.64 16.96 -4.84
N SER A 248 -12.38 17.28 -5.09
CA SER A 248 -11.83 17.31 -6.45
C SER A 248 -11.76 15.92 -7.07
N SER A 249 -11.73 14.85 -6.26
CA SER A 249 -11.97 13.46 -6.64
C SER A 249 -12.89 12.78 -5.63
N ASP A 250 -13.84 11.99 -6.13
CA ASP A 250 -14.54 10.97 -5.32
C ASP A 250 -13.70 9.66 -5.22
N GLU A 251 -12.58 9.62 -5.94
CA GLU A 251 -11.63 8.51 -6.08
C GLU A 251 -10.24 9.03 -5.66
N SER A 252 -9.85 8.80 -4.41
CA SER A 252 -8.52 9.15 -3.89
C SER A 252 -7.82 7.90 -3.44
N ASP A 253 -6.52 7.81 -3.68
CA ASP A 253 -5.67 6.80 -3.11
C ASP A 253 -5.22 7.20 -1.68
N PHE A 254 -5.15 6.24 -0.77
CA PHE A 254 -4.77 6.42 0.63
C PHE A 254 -3.72 5.39 1.03
N GLY A 255 -2.85 5.75 1.96
CA GLY A 255 -1.95 4.75 2.55
C GLY A 255 -2.64 3.82 3.53
N ASP A 256 -1.86 2.89 4.05
CA ASP A 256 -2.34 1.78 4.86
C ASP A 256 -1.46 1.51 6.10
N ALA A 257 -0.42 2.34 6.34
CA ALA A 257 0.38 2.25 7.55
C ALA A 257 -0.52 2.40 8.80
N PRO A 258 -0.07 1.96 10.00
CA PRO A 258 -0.82 2.20 11.23
C PRO A 258 -1.21 3.67 11.38
N ASP A 259 -2.42 3.94 11.87
CA ASP A 259 -2.94 5.32 11.92
C ASP A 259 -2.13 6.28 12.81
N SER A 260 -1.18 5.78 13.61
CA SER A 260 -0.17 6.61 14.28
C SER A 260 0.71 7.41 13.29
N TYR A 261 0.83 6.95 12.04
CA TYR A 261 1.52 7.61 10.93
C TYR A 261 0.61 8.54 10.10
N ASN A 262 -0.58 8.91 10.61
CA ASN A 262 -1.59 9.69 9.89
C ASN A 262 -2.01 9.00 8.59
N THR A 263 -2.88 8.01 8.74
CA THR A 263 -3.37 7.17 7.63
C THR A 263 -4.86 7.44 7.39
N LEU A 264 -5.66 7.52 8.45
CA LEU A 264 -7.08 7.82 8.31
C LEU A 264 -7.32 9.27 7.90
N LYS A 265 -8.29 9.50 7.02
CA LYS A 265 -8.82 10.79 6.60
C LYS A 265 -9.22 11.67 7.79
N SER A 266 -9.71 11.05 8.88
CA SER A 266 -10.06 11.79 10.10
C SER A 266 -8.85 12.40 10.82
N ASN A 267 -7.64 11.93 10.53
CA ASN A 267 -6.37 12.41 11.07
C ASN A 267 -5.49 13.10 10.01
N ASP A 268 -6.09 13.64 8.94
CA ASP A 268 -5.37 14.23 7.79
C ASP A 268 -4.39 13.22 7.19
N GLY A 269 -4.91 12.03 6.90
CA GLY A 269 -4.17 10.92 6.31
C GLY A 269 -3.44 11.28 5.01
N ALA A 270 -2.36 10.55 4.69
CA ALA A 270 -1.78 10.64 3.35
C ALA A 270 -2.84 10.23 2.32
N GLU A 271 -3.16 11.18 1.43
CA GLU A 271 -4.23 11.03 0.44
C GLU A 271 -3.74 11.64 -0.88
N HIS A 272 -3.92 10.95 -1.99
CA HIS A 272 -3.63 11.44 -3.34
C HIS A 272 -4.90 11.40 -4.19
N ALA A 273 -5.21 12.47 -4.92
CA ALA A 273 -6.21 12.34 -5.97
C ALA A 273 -5.70 11.37 -7.05
N MET A 274 -6.49 10.34 -7.34
CA MET A 274 -6.12 9.33 -8.30
C MET A 274 -6.01 9.94 -9.71
N THR A 275 -4.98 9.55 -10.46
CA THR A 275 -4.87 9.88 -11.88
C THR A 275 -4.47 8.67 -12.70
N SER A 276 -4.95 8.58 -13.93
CA SER A 276 -4.60 7.48 -14.84
C SER A 276 -3.17 7.52 -15.40
N THR A 277 -2.34 8.47 -14.97
CA THR A 277 -1.08 8.80 -15.64
C THR A 277 0.15 8.86 -14.75
N LEU A 278 -0.03 9.00 -13.43
CA LEU A 278 1.06 9.09 -12.47
C LEU A 278 0.72 8.21 -11.26
N TYR A 279 1.47 7.13 -11.09
CA TYR A 279 1.37 6.17 -9.99
C TYR A 279 2.66 5.32 -10.00
N LEU A 280 2.93 4.60 -8.91
CA LEU A 280 3.99 3.63 -8.75
C LEU A 280 3.50 2.27 -9.25
N GLY A 281 4.42 1.34 -9.49
CA GLY A 281 3.95 -0.02 -9.70
C GLY A 281 3.18 -0.31 -11.00
N SER A 282 2.26 -1.27 -10.92
CA SER A 282 1.49 -1.81 -12.06
C SER A 282 0.05 -1.31 -12.15
N SER A 283 -0.56 -1.01 -11.00
CA SER A 283 -1.89 -0.41 -10.83
C SER A 283 -1.85 0.60 -9.70
N VAL A 284 -2.92 1.38 -9.60
CA VAL A 284 -3.29 2.24 -8.47
C VAL A 284 -4.78 2.04 -8.30
N ASP A 285 -5.29 2.02 -7.08
CA ASP A 285 -6.72 1.95 -6.81
C ASP A 285 -7.26 3.21 -6.12
N ALA A 286 -8.53 3.16 -5.71
CA ALA A 286 -9.19 4.31 -5.11
C ALA A 286 -9.97 3.92 -3.87
N ASP A 287 -9.64 4.63 -2.79
CA ASP A 287 -10.12 4.41 -1.45
C ASP A 287 -11.04 5.52 -0.95
N THR A 288 -11.94 5.12 -0.05
CA THR A 288 -12.80 6.10 0.65
C THR A 288 -12.16 6.69 1.90
N ASP A 289 -11.24 5.94 2.52
CA ASP A 289 -10.47 6.27 3.71
C ASP A 289 -9.28 5.29 3.79
N GLY A 290 -8.22 5.62 4.51
CA GLY A 290 -7.05 4.73 4.60
C GLY A 290 -7.32 3.43 5.37
N GLN A 291 -6.55 2.39 5.07
CA GLN A 291 -6.77 1.03 5.56
C GLN A 291 -5.66 0.56 6.54
N PRO A 292 -5.57 1.10 7.78
CA PRO A 292 -4.41 0.92 8.64
C PRO A 292 -4.15 -0.55 9.04
N GLY A 293 -3.00 -1.09 8.65
CA GLY A 293 -2.48 -2.41 8.97
C GLY A 293 -1.09 -2.38 9.62
N VAL A 294 -0.81 -3.29 10.57
CA VAL A 294 0.53 -3.37 11.21
C VAL A 294 1.64 -3.80 10.25
N ALA A 295 1.27 -4.48 9.16
CA ALA A 295 2.20 -4.96 8.16
C ALA A 295 2.23 -4.06 6.92
N SER A 296 1.45 -2.97 6.89
CA SER A 296 1.14 -2.23 5.65
C SER A 296 0.71 -3.20 4.56
N ASN A 297 -0.47 -3.78 4.77
CA ASN A 297 -1.12 -4.68 3.82
C ASN A 297 -2.66 -4.63 3.93
N GLY A 298 -3.23 -3.50 4.34
CA GLY A 298 -4.64 -3.35 4.64
C GLY A 298 -5.51 -3.33 3.39
N ASP A 299 -5.15 -2.48 2.44
CA ASP A 299 -5.66 -2.36 1.07
C ASP A 299 -5.18 -3.52 0.17
N ASP A 300 -3.97 -4.04 0.39
CA ASP A 300 -3.47 -5.26 -0.30
C ASP A 300 -4.41 -6.48 -0.26
N LEU A 301 -5.30 -6.53 0.74
CA LEU A 301 -6.19 -7.64 1.04
C LEU A 301 -7.64 -7.38 0.63
N ASP A 302 -7.93 -6.28 -0.05
CA ASP A 302 -9.28 -5.97 -0.51
C ASP A 302 -9.61 -6.61 -1.88
N VAL A 303 -10.61 -6.08 -2.58
CA VAL A 303 -11.16 -6.71 -3.79
C VAL A 303 -10.29 -6.42 -5.03
N ASP A 304 -9.47 -5.38 -4.95
CA ASP A 304 -8.64 -4.78 -6.00
C ASP A 304 -7.32 -5.53 -6.08
N GLY A 305 -6.80 -5.93 -4.92
CA GLY A 305 -5.54 -6.62 -4.71
C GLY A 305 -4.35 -5.67 -4.60
N ASN A 306 -3.21 -6.17 -4.10
CA ASN A 306 -1.98 -5.40 -3.87
C ASN A 306 -1.57 -4.48 -5.03
N ASP A 307 -1.67 -3.19 -4.78
CA ASP A 307 -1.15 -2.08 -5.58
C ASP A 307 0.11 -1.45 -4.96
N ASP A 308 0.43 -1.77 -3.70
CA ASP A 308 1.77 -1.60 -3.08
C ASP A 308 2.83 -2.52 -3.73
N ASP A 309 3.13 -2.27 -5.02
CA ASP A 309 4.05 -3.06 -5.85
C ASP A 309 5.17 -2.23 -6.51
N GLY A 310 5.17 -0.92 -6.27
CA GLY A 310 6.12 0.05 -6.81
C GLY A 310 7.53 0.00 -6.25
N ILE A 311 7.71 -0.45 -5.02
CA ILE A 311 9.00 -0.42 -4.31
C ILE A 311 9.49 -1.83 -3.98
N THR A 312 10.74 -2.14 -4.36
CA THR A 312 11.40 -3.38 -3.93
C THR A 312 12.82 -3.15 -3.44
N ILE A 313 13.19 -3.78 -2.32
CA ILE A 313 14.54 -3.71 -1.75
C ILE A 313 15.50 -4.60 -2.56
N LEU A 314 16.57 -4.02 -3.11
CA LEU A 314 17.61 -4.76 -3.85
C LEU A 314 18.76 -5.21 -2.96
N THR A 315 19.04 -4.46 -1.89
CA THR A 315 20.09 -4.78 -0.92
C THR A 315 19.55 -4.57 0.49
N SER A 316 19.97 -5.40 1.44
CA SER A 316 19.55 -5.28 2.84
C SER A 316 19.71 -3.87 3.39
N LEU A 317 18.73 -3.43 4.20
CA LEU A 317 18.78 -2.15 4.90
C LEU A 317 19.68 -2.30 6.13
N GLU A 318 20.98 -2.16 5.93
CA GLU A 318 21.95 -2.26 7.01
C GLU A 318 22.14 -0.89 7.67
N LYS A 319 21.98 -0.84 8.99
CA LYS A 319 22.11 0.39 9.80
C LYS A 319 23.39 1.14 9.46
N GLY A 320 23.25 2.41 9.09
CA GLY A 320 24.39 3.27 8.77
C GLY A 320 25.12 2.89 7.48
N LEU A 321 24.49 2.14 6.58
CA LEU A 321 24.95 1.89 5.21
C LEU A 321 23.95 2.42 4.18
N ASP A 322 24.40 2.50 2.93
CA ASP A 322 23.52 2.85 1.81
C ASP A 322 22.89 1.56 1.28
N ALA A 323 21.59 1.58 1.04
CA ALA A 323 20.84 0.50 0.42
C ALA A 323 20.37 0.93 -0.98
N LEU A 324 20.08 -0.04 -1.84
CA LEU A 324 19.48 0.16 -3.15
C LEU A 324 18.05 -0.34 -3.12
N ILE A 325 17.14 0.48 -3.64
CA ILE A 325 15.76 0.11 -3.92
C ILE A 325 15.50 0.19 -5.41
N ASN A 326 14.59 -0.62 -5.91
CA ASN A 326 13.93 -0.42 -7.19
C ASN A 326 12.69 0.42 -6.95
N VAL A 327 12.48 1.40 -7.82
CA VAL A 327 11.26 2.19 -7.93
C VAL A 327 10.70 1.95 -9.32
N SER A 328 9.53 1.31 -9.40
CA SER A 328 8.73 1.22 -10.61
C SER A 328 7.74 2.37 -10.61
N ALA A 329 7.75 3.20 -11.66
CA ALA A 329 6.82 4.31 -11.78
C ALA A 329 6.14 4.32 -13.15
N SER A 330 4.89 4.74 -13.17
CA SER A 330 4.10 5.12 -14.34
C SER A 330 4.01 6.64 -14.36
N GLY A 331 4.39 7.27 -15.47
CA GLY A 331 4.47 8.73 -15.56
C GLY A 331 5.81 9.32 -15.12
N SER A 332 5.86 10.63 -14.87
CA SER A 332 7.08 11.31 -14.40
C SER A 332 6.72 12.31 -13.32
N GLY A 333 7.46 12.31 -12.23
CA GLY A 333 7.13 13.09 -11.04
C GLY A 333 8.27 13.12 -10.03
N TYR A 334 7.93 13.46 -8.80
CA TYR A 334 8.83 13.55 -7.67
C TYR A 334 8.40 12.56 -6.59
N LEU A 335 9.27 11.62 -6.27
CA LEU A 335 9.10 10.69 -5.17
C LEU A 335 9.61 11.32 -3.87
N GLN A 336 8.75 11.36 -2.86
CA GLN A 336 9.14 11.52 -1.46
C GLN A 336 9.13 10.15 -0.80
N ALA A 337 9.98 9.96 0.21
CA ALA A 337 9.90 8.77 1.04
C ALA A 337 10.32 9.06 2.48
N TRP A 338 9.72 8.35 3.43
CA TRP A 338 10.01 8.39 4.86
C TRP A 338 10.24 6.99 5.42
N ALA A 339 11.04 6.89 6.47
CA ALA A 339 11.25 5.66 7.21
C ALA A 339 11.38 5.96 8.70
N ASP A 340 10.49 5.38 9.52
CA ASP A 340 10.53 5.50 10.98
C ASP A 340 11.71 4.68 11.52
N TRP A 341 12.85 5.34 11.62
CA TRP A 341 14.10 4.69 11.98
C TRP A 341 14.17 4.37 13.46
N ASP A 342 13.46 5.11 14.31
CA ASP A 342 13.46 4.90 15.75
C ASP A 342 12.23 4.12 16.27
N MET A 343 11.35 3.68 15.35
CA MET A 343 10.16 2.87 15.60
C MET A 343 9.23 3.50 16.65
N ASN A 344 9.12 4.82 16.64
CA ASN A 344 8.29 5.54 17.60
C ASN A 344 6.82 5.66 17.19
N GLY A 345 6.47 5.22 15.97
CA GLY A 345 5.11 5.23 15.46
C GLY A 345 4.73 6.50 14.70
N SER A 346 5.69 7.34 14.32
CA SER A 346 5.47 8.57 13.56
C SER A 346 6.63 8.87 12.61
N PHE A 347 6.39 9.66 11.56
CA PHE A 347 7.46 10.13 10.66
C PHE A 347 7.98 11.51 11.11
N ASP A 348 9.12 11.52 11.79
CA ASP A 348 9.70 12.70 12.41
C ASP A 348 10.59 13.55 11.48
N GLU A 349 10.96 14.75 11.96
CA GLU A 349 11.94 15.60 11.30
C GLU A 349 13.32 14.90 11.26
N GLY A 350 13.74 14.51 10.06
CA GLY A 350 14.99 13.76 9.82
C GLY A 350 14.78 12.32 9.33
N GLU A 351 13.52 11.87 9.28
CA GLU A 351 13.14 10.54 8.81
C GLU A 351 12.71 10.51 7.34
N GLN A 352 12.67 11.67 6.69
CA GLN A 352 12.53 11.75 5.25
C GLN A 352 13.82 11.26 4.57
N ILE A 353 13.73 10.14 3.84
CA ILE A 353 14.85 9.46 3.20
C ILE A 353 15.04 9.86 1.73
N LEU A 354 13.96 10.31 1.08
CA LEU A 354 13.99 10.89 -0.27
C LEU A 354 13.22 12.21 -0.27
N THR A 355 13.86 13.25 -0.81
CA THR A 355 13.24 14.56 -1.00
C THR A 355 13.27 14.91 -2.49
N ASN A 356 12.10 15.08 -3.10
CA ASN A 356 11.95 15.46 -4.51
C ASN A 356 12.76 14.58 -5.47
N HIS A 357 12.83 13.26 -5.23
CA HIS A 357 13.62 12.39 -6.09
C HIS A 357 12.93 12.28 -7.45
N PRO A 358 13.54 12.75 -8.56
CA PRO A 358 12.86 12.73 -9.85
C PRO A 358 12.75 11.29 -10.35
N VAL A 359 11.54 10.90 -10.73
CA VAL A 359 11.27 9.60 -11.36
C VAL A 359 10.69 9.79 -12.76
N VAL A 360 10.94 8.81 -13.62
CA VAL A 360 10.37 8.71 -14.95
C VAL A 360 9.79 7.32 -15.14
N SER A 361 8.95 7.15 -16.16
CA SER A 361 8.25 5.90 -16.39
C SER A 361 9.22 4.74 -16.61
N GLY A 362 8.97 3.64 -15.88
CA GLY A 362 9.78 2.44 -15.86
C GLY A 362 10.51 2.23 -14.52
N VAL A 363 11.29 1.15 -14.46
CA VAL A 363 12.03 0.76 -13.25
C VAL A 363 13.36 1.49 -13.16
N GLN A 364 13.64 2.05 -11.99
CA GLN A 364 14.85 2.80 -11.68
C GLN A 364 15.47 2.33 -10.36
N VAL A 365 16.80 2.28 -10.29
CA VAL A 365 17.50 1.94 -9.04
C VAL A 365 17.85 3.21 -8.30
N VAL A 366 17.34 3.34 -7.08
CA VAL A 366 17.50 4.52 -6.23
C VAL A 366 18.31 4.14 -4.98
N PRO A 367 19.43 4.83 -4.69
CA PRO A 367 20.14 4.65 -3.44
C PRO A 367 19.43 5.42 -2.31
N ILE A 368 19.26 4.77 -1.17
CA ILE A 368 18.75 5.36 0.07
C ILE A 368 19.77 5.18 1.20
N ARG A 369 19.77 6.12 2.15
CA ARG A 369 20.65 6.07 3.31
C ARG A 369 19.89 5.51 4.51
N VAL A 370 20.33 4.38 5.07
CA VAL A 370 19.81 3.91 6.36
C VAL A 370 20.44 4.72 7.48
N SER A 371 19.62 5.27 8.38
CA SER A 371 20.12 6.15 9.43
C SER A 371 21.14 5.46 10.36
N ASP A 372 22.15 6.20 10.80
CA ASP A 372 23.09 5.74 11.82
C ASP A 372 22.42 5.54 13.19
N SER A 373 21.24 6.13 13.40
CA SER A 373 20.43 5.96 14.61
C SER A 373 19.39 4.86 14.51
N ALA A 374 19.22 4.23 13.34
CA ALA A 374 18.14 3.26 13.12
C ALA A 374 18.15 2.13 14.16
N ILE A 375 16.97 1.74 14.63
CA ILE A 375 16.78 0.58 15.48
C ILE A 375 16.71 -0.66 14.59
N ILE A 376 17.32 -1.76 15.06
CA ILE A 376 17.28 -3.05 14.34
C ILE A 376 15.90 -3.66 14.51
N GLY A 377 15.28 -4.05 13.40
CA GLY A 377 13.91 -4.58 13.38
C GLY A 377 13.13 -4.03 12.19
N SER A 378 11.82 -4.25 12.21
CA SER A 378 10.91 -3.85 11.14
C SER A 378 10.55 -2.37 11.28
N VAL A 379 10.86 -1.58 10.26
CA VAL A 379 10.58 -0.14 10.18
C VAL A 379 9.45 0.11 9.20
N GLN A 380 8.58 1.04 9.56
CA GLN A 380 7.53 1.53 8.69
C GLN A 380 8.11 2.55 7.73
N THR A 381 7.66 2.50 6.49
CA THR A 381 8.08 3.41 5.44
C THR A 381 6.87 3.85 4.65
N ARG A 382 6.94 5.07 4.12
CA ARG A 382 5.92 5.65 3.25
C ARG A 382 6.59 6.23 2.03
N PHE A 383 6.02 5.97 0.86
CA PHE A 383 6.42 6.52 -0.42
C PHE A 383 5.26 7.33 -0.96
N ARG A 384 5.53 8.55 -1.41
CA ARG A 384 4.51 9.40 -2.01
C ARG A 384 5.02 9.94 -3.34
N LEU A 385 4.33 9.59 -4.42
CA LEU A 385 4.63 10.08 -5.76
C LEU A 385 3.66 11.19 -6.11
N SER A 386 4.14 12.32 -6.63
CA SER A 386 3.29 13.39 -7.16
C SER A 386 4.04 14.17 -8.23
N SER A 387 3.35 14.90 -9.10
CA SER A 387 4.02 15.87 -9.98
C SER A 387 4.50 17.12 -9.21
N ASN A 388 4.00 17.34 -7.99
CA ASN A 388 4.43 18.42 -7.12
C ASN A 388 5.63 18.02 -6.24
N PRO A 389 6.64 18.89 -6.14
CA PRO A 389 7.69 18.72 -5.16
C PRO A 389 7.25 19.20 -3.75
N ASN A 390 8.00 18.77 -2.74
CA ASN A 390 7.89 19.18 -1.34
C ASN A 390 6.53 18.85 -0.71
N ILE A 391 5.95 17.69 -1.06
CA ILE A 391 4.75 17.19 -0.38
C ILE A 391 5.12 16.59 0.99
N PRO A 392 4.26 16.75 2.01
CA PRO A 392 4.47 16.18 3.36
C PRO A 392 4.22 14.67 3.42
N SER A 393 4.49 14.02 4.57
CA SER A 393 4.23 12.59 4.80
C SER A 393 2.75 12.24 4.97
N SER A 394 1.90 13.23 5.26
CA SER A 394 0.46 13.09 5.47
C SER A 394 -0.32 14.18 4.73
N GLY A 395 -1.64 14.16 4.77
CA GLY A 395 -2.52 15.15 4.16
C GLY A 395 -2.66 15.02 2.65
N TYR A 396 -3.65 15.70 2.11
CA TYR A 396 -4.04 15.61 0.70
C TYR A 396 -3.00 16.19 -0.28
N VAL A 397 -2.80 15.48 -1.38
CA VAL A 397 -2.05 15.90 -2.57
C VAL A 397 -2.92 15.64 -3.80
N GLY A 398 -2.85 16.52 -4.80
CA GLY A 398 -3.82 16.51 -5.88
C GLY A 398 -3.52 15.58 -7.07
N ASP A 399 -2.45 14.79 -7.01
CA ASP A 399 -2.17 13.75 -8.00
C ASP A 399 -1.17 12.71 -7.46
N GLY A 400 -1.14 11.55 -8.08
CA GLY A 400 -0.16 10.50 -7.80
C GLY A 400 -0.69 9.44 -6.85
N GLU A 401 0.15 8.96 -5.95
CA GLU A 401 -0.14 7.80 -5.10
C GLU A 401 0.69 7.80 -3.80
N VAL A 402 0.18 7.10 -2.79
CA VAL A 402 0.77 6.73 -1.51
C VAL A 402 0.98 5.21 -1.53
N GLU A 403 2.20 4.75 -1.28
CA GLU A 403 2.44 3.33 -0.98
C GLU A 403 3.15 3.24 0.38
N ASP A 404 2.74 2.29 1.22
CA ASP A 404 3.28 2.09 2.56
C ASP A 404 3.94 0.70 2.66
N TYR A 405 5.09 0.59 3.33
CA TYR A 405 5.78 -0.70 3.42
C TYR A 405 6.44 -0.91 4.78
N VAL A 406 6.61 -2.19 5.13
CA VAL A 406 7.43 -2.62 6.26
C VAL A 406 8.69 -3.30 5.78
N PHE A 407 9.84 -2.73 6.13
CA PHE A 407 11.13 -3.32 5.81
C PHE A 407 11.98 -3.62 7.04
N ASP A 408 12.82 -4.65 6.97
CA ASP A 408 13.70 -5.01 8.08
C ASP A 408 15.05 -4.29 7.99
N VAL A 409 15.38 -3.54 9.05
CA VAL A 409 16.71 -2.97 9.29
C VAL A 409 17.57 -3.95 10.07
N THR A 410 18.78 -4.20 9.59
CA THR A 410 19.73 -5.14 10.22
C THR A 410 21.04 -4.47 10.64
N ASP A 411 21.80 -5.15 11.50
CA ASP A 411 23.19 -4.75 11.77
C ASP A 411 24.04 -4.88 10.50
N PRO A 412 25.07 -4.03 10.32
CA PRO A 412 26.04 -4.20 9.25
C PRO A 412 26.66 -5.60 9.19
N GLY A 413 26.83 -6.09 7.97
CA GLY A 413 27.30 -7.45 7.65
C GLY A 413 26.23 -8.52 7.76
N THR A 414 25.00 -8.17 8.12
CA THR A 414 23.88 -9.12 8.22
C THR A 414 23.18 -9.25 6.86
N THR A 415 22.93 -10.48 6.43
CA THR A 415 22.18 -10.79 5.21
C THR A 415 21.00 -11.68 5.55
N ILE A 416 19.80 -11.27 5.12
CA ILE A 416 18.58 -12.08 5.18
C ILE A 416 18.31 -12.65 3.79
N GLN A 417 18.16 -13.97 3.69
CA GLN A 417 17.87 -14.67 2.44
C GLN A 417 16.58 -15.45 2.57
N HIS A 418 15.60 -15.14 1.74
CA HIS A 418 14.35 -15.88 1.66
C HIS A 418 14.38 -16.91 0.52
N SER A 419 13.72 -18.04 0.75
CA SER A 419 13.32 -18.92 -0.34
C SER A 419 12.13 -18.32 -1.11
N GLY A 420 11.87 -18.80 -2.31
CA GLY A 420 10.51 -18.70 -2.86
C GLY A 420 9.51 -19.42 -1.93
N TYR A 421 8.22 -19.14 -2.10
CA TYR A 421 7.20 -19.91 -1.40
C TYR A 421 7.00 -21.28 -2.04
N TYR A 422 6.63 -22.24 -1.20
CA TYR A 422 6.30 -23.60 -1.59
C TYR A 422 4.98 -24.04 -0.95
N THR A 423 4.21 -24.82 -1.70
CA THR A 423 3.07 -25.57 -1.18
C THR A 423 3.50 -27.02 -0.97
N ALA A 424 3.46 -27.48 0.29
CA ALA A 424 3.56 -28.89 0.63
C ALA A 424 2.15 -29.47 0.77
N ALA A 425 1.90 -30.59 0.10
CA ALA A 425 0.61 -31.27 0.10
C ALA A 425 0.80 -32.76 0.33
N PHE A 426 -0.04 -33.36 1.18
CA PHE A 426 0.10 -34.73 1.65
C PHE A 426 -1.20 -35.51 1.58
N GLU A 427 -1.03 -36.82 1.44
CA GLU A 427 -1.99 -37.87 1.78
C GLU A 427 -1.65 -38.45 3.16
N ASP A 428 -2.64 -38.76 3.99
CA ASP A 428 -2.47 -39.28 5.35
C ASP A 428 -2.67 -40.80 5.48
N ASN A 429 -3.17 -41.45 4.42
CA ASN A 429 -3.56 -42.86 4.41
C ASN A 429 -2.42 -43.85 4.16
N TRP A 430 -1.17 -43.39 3.97
CA TRP A 430 -0.04 -44.27 3.69
C TRP A 430 0.07 -45.44 4.71
N PRO A 431 0.26 -46.70 4.26
CA PRO A 431 0.62 -47.14 2.90
C PRO A 431 -0.57 -47.47 1.99
N GLU A 432 -1.79 -47.19 2.42
CA GLU A 432 -3.00 -47.34 1.61
C GLU A 432 -3.21 -46.07 0.75
N ILE A 433 -3.95 -46.20 -0.35
CA ILE A 433 -4.09 -45.09 -1.31
C ILE A 433 -5.18 -44.08 -0.94
N GLY A 434 -6.17 -44.45 -0.13
CA GLY A 434 -7.28 -43.56 0.20
C GLY A 434 -8.08 -43.09 -1.03
N ASP A 435 -8.54 -41.85 -0.96
CA ASP A 435 -9.20 -41.05 -2.00
C ASP A 435 -8.25 -40.24 -2.88
N PHE A 436 -6.99 -40.08 -2.46
CA PHE A 436 -5.89 -39.58 -3.29
C PHE A 436 -6.11 -38.18 -3.89
N ASP A 437 -6.65 -37.26 -3.09
CA ASP A 437 -6.94 -35.87 -3.47
C ASP A 437 -5.81 -34.88 -3.06
N LEU A 438 -4.80 -35.34 -2.31
CA LEU A 438 -3.64 -34.61 -1.82
C LEU A 438 -4.00 -33.32 -1.07
N ASN A 439 -5.11 -33.34 -0.32
CA ASN A 439 -5.55 -32.21 0.48
C ASN A 439 -5.62 -32.50 2.00
N ASP A 440 -5.22 -33.69 2.44
CA ASP A 440 -5.28 -34.10 3.85
C ASP A 440 -4.55 -33.10 4.76
N VAL A 441 -3.37 -32.65 4.32
CA VAL A 441 -2.65 -31.51 4.87
C VAL A 441 -2.03 -30.70 3.74
N VAL A 442 -2.39 -29.43 3.64
CA VAL A 442 -1.79 -28.48 2.67
C VAL A 442 -1.19 -27.30 3.42
N ALA A 443 0.11 -27.05 3.26
CA ALA A 443 0.83 -25.95 3.90
C ALA A 443 1.56 -25.10 2.88
N TYR A 444 1.35 -23.79 2.91
CA TYR A 444 2.05 -22.81 2.07
C TYR A 444 3.10 -22.08 2.93
N TYR A 445 4.38 -22.22 2.59
CA TYR A 445 5.46 -21.74 3.46
C TYR A 445 6.69 -21.26 2.69
N ARG A 446 7.53 -20.48 3.37
CA ARG A 446 8.88 -20.12 2.93
C ARG A 446 9.88 -20.34 4.06
N THR A 447 11.15 -20.47 3.69
CA THR A 447 12.27 -20.53 4.63
C THR A 447 13.13 -19.27 4.54
N THR A 448 13.74 -18.89 5.66
CA THR A 448 14.58 -17.70 5.75
C THR A 448 15.89 -18.05 6.45
N ILE A 449 17.01 -17.59 5.90
CA ILE A 449 18.32 -17.64 6.54
C ILE A 449 18.73 -16.23 6.93
N VAL A 450 19.09 -16.03 8.19
CA VAL A 450 19.78 -14.82 8.64
C VAL A 450 21.23 -15.19 8.88
N SER A 451 22.14 -14.49 8.21
CA SER A 451 23.58 -14.68 8.34
C SER A 451 24.28 -13.38 8.66
N LYS A 452 25.46 -13.44 9.28
CA LYS A 452 26.33 -12.29 9.49
C LYS A 452 27.75 -12.64 9.10
N ASP A 453 28.34 -11.82 8.24
CA ASP A 453 29.69 -12.03 7.70
C ASP A 453 29.89 -13.44 7.08
N GLY A 454 28.81 -14.04 6.55
CA GLY A 454 28.80 -15.37 5.93
C GLY A 454 28.53 -16.55 6.87
N GLU A 455 28.32 -16.30 8.17
CA GLU A 455 27.94 -17.31 9.17
C GLU A 455 26.44 -17.27 9.46
N VAL A 456 25.78 -18.42 9.49
CA VAL A 456 24.32 -18.53 9.64
C VAL A 456 23.94 -18.41 11.11
N LEU A 457 23.33 -17.29 11.47
CA LEU A 457 22.87 -17.00 12.83
C LEU A 457 21.52 -17.65 13.13
N ARG A 458 20.64 -17.73 12.14
CA ARG A 458 19.24 -18.16 12.32
C ARG A 458 18.68 -18.78 11.05
N PHE A 459 17.86 -19.82 11.23
CA PHE A 459 17.02 -20.40 10.17
C PHE A 459 15.56 -20.35 10.62
N ASP A 460 14.68 -19.82 9.76
CA ASP A 460 13.26 -19.70 10.05
C ASP A 460 12.41 -20.45 9.00
N ILE A 461 11.25 -20.95 9.43
CA ILE A 461 10.19 -21.48 8.57
C ILE A 461 8.91 -20.73 8.92
N THR A 462 8.32 -20.05 7.94
CA THR A 462 7.09 -19.27 8.11
C THR A 462 6.07 -19.70 7.09
N GLY A 463 4.83 -19.89 7.51
CA GLY A 463 3.79 -20.34 6.59
C GLY A 463 2.39 -20.39 7.19
N THR A 464 1.48 -20.89 6.36
CA THR A 464 0.05 -20.96 6.62
C THR A 464 -0.46 -22.35 6.27
N ILE A 465 -1.37 -22.89 7.07
CA ILE A 465 -2.09 -24.11 6.73
C ILE A 465 -3.26 -23.73 5.83
N MET A 466 -3.18 -24.15 4.57
CA MET A 466 -4.16 -23.80 3.53
C MET A 466 -5.41 -24.68 3.60
N ALA A 467 -5.23 -25.95 4.00
CA ALA A 467 -6.31 -26.94 4.05
C ALA A 467 -5.99 -28.09 5.02
N TYR A 468 -7.05 -28.73 5.51
CA TYR A 468 -6.99 -29.97 6.28
C TYR A 468 -8.18 -30.87 5.93
N GLY A 469 -7.99 -31.75 4.93
CA GLY A 469 -8.96 -32.76 4.47
C GLY A 469 -8.99 -34.07 5.26
N ALA A 470 -8.13 -34.19 6.28
CA ALA A 470 -7.91 -35.47 6.92
C ALA A 470 -8.97 -35.89 7.95
N SER A 471 -9.31 -37.18 7.95
CA SER A 471 -10.07 -37.84 9.03
C SER A 471 -9.17 -38.31 10.18
N TYR A 472 -7.89 -38.60 9.93
CA TYR A 472 -6.94 -38.85 11.01
C TYR A 472 -6.49 -37.54 11.65
N GLY A 473 -5.78 -37.65 12.77
CA GLY A 473 -5.05 -36.52 13.37
C GLY A 473 -3.64 -36.51 12.80
N ASN A 474 -3.22 -35.42 12.19
CA ASN A 474 -1.89 -35.30 11.59
C ASN A 474 -1.09 -34.19 12.27
N GLY A 475 0.11 -34.52 12.74
CA GLY A 475 1.15 -33.54 13.02
C GLY A 475 1.86 -33.12 11.74
N LEU A 476 2.52 -31.97 11.77
CA LEU A 476 3.26 -31.40 10.65
C LEU A 476 4.64 -30.92 11.11
N GLY A 477 5.68 -31.32 10.37
CA GLY A 477 7.05 -30.94 10.65
C GLY A 477 7.94 -30.88 9.42
N TRP A 478 9.19 -30.49 9.63
CA TRP A 478 10.25 -30.43 8.64
C TRP A 478 11.51 -31.10 9.17
N LYS A 479 12.11 -31.94 8.33
CA LYS A 479 13.46 -32.46 8.53
C LYS A 479 14.46 -31.56 7.81
N LEU A 480 15.41 -30.99 8.55
CA LEU A 480 16.40 -30.06 8.03
C LEU A 480 17.72 -30.78 7.77
N ASN A 481 17.97 -31.09 6.50
CA ASN A 481 19.20 -31.77 6.09
C ASN A 481 20.41 -30.82 6.15
N GLY A 482 21.56 -31.35 6.59
CA GLY A 482 22.82 -30.59 6.65
C GLY A 482 23.08 -29.86 7.97
N PHE A 483 22.11 -29.91 8.90
CA PHE A 483 22.24 -29.32 10.22
C PHE A 483 22.09 -30.38 11.31
N SER A 484 22.83 -30.24 12.40
CA SER A 484 22.63 -31.02 13.61
C SER A 484 21.83 -30.20 14.60
N GLU A 485 20.98 -30.87 15.38
CA GLU A 485 20.31 -30.22 16.49
C GLU A 485 21.29 -29.61 17.50
N SER A 486 22.46 -30.23 17.70
CA SER A 486 23.50 -29.69 18.58
C SER A 486 23.96 -28.29 18.21
N ASP A 487 23.70 -27.88 16.98
CA ASP A 487 24.10 -26.58 16.44
C ASP A 487 23.07 -25.51 16.82
N ILE A 488 21.86 -25.90 17.25
CA ILE A 488 20.75 -25.01 17.58
C ILE A 488 20.76 -24.61 19.06
N ASN A 489 20.51 -23.33 19.31
CA ASN A 489 20.26 -22.80 20.63
C ASN A 489 18.80 -23.03 21.05
N LEU A 490 18.53 -24.20 21.64
CA LEU A 490 17.18 -24.61 22.07
C LEU A 490 16.50 -23.58 23.00
N SER A 491 17.28 -22.84 23.80
CA SER A 491 16.73 -21.83 24.70
C SER A 491 16.20 -20.60 23.97
N LEU A 492 16.73 -20.30 22.78
CA LEU A 492 16.33 -19.20 21.92
C LEU A 492 15.39 -19.62 20.78
N ALA A 493 15.29 -20.93 20.48
CA ALA A 493 14.33 -21.46 19.52
C ALA A 493 12.87 -21.10 19.89
N ARG A 494 12.04 -20.77 18.88
CA ARG A 494 10.65 -20.32 19.04
C ARG A 494 9.71 -21.03 18.06
N LEU A 495 8.50 -21.31 18.55
CA LEU A 495 7.34 -21.67 17.75
C LEU A 495 6.22 -20.69 18.09
N GLU A 496 5.70 -20.06 17.06
CA GLU A 496 4.55 -19.18 17.11
C GLU A 496 3.41 -19.76 16.27
N LYS A 497 2.18 -19.63 16.78
CA LYS A 497 0.95 -20.02 16.10
C LYS A 497 -0.04 -18.88 16.20
N ASN A 498 -0.62 -18.44 15.08
CA ASN A 498 -1.62 -17.36 15.02
C ASN A 498 -1.17 -16.10 15.79
N GLY A 499 0.08 -15.67 15.59
CA GLY A 499 0.67 -14.50 16.28
C GLY A 499 0.98 -14.70 17.78
N VAL A 500 0.73 -15.88 18.35
CA VAL A 500 0.97 -16.17 19.77
C VAL A 500 2.17 -17.08 19.95
N THR A 501 3.29 -16.51 20.39
CA THR A 501 4.44 -17.28 20.85
C THR A 501 4.07 -18.05 22.13
N ARG A 502 4.08 -19.38 22.08
CA ARG A 502 3.85 -20.22 23.26
C ARG A 502 5.15 -20.36 24.06
N ALA A 503 5.16 -19.79 25.27
CA ALA A 503 6.33 -19.86 26.15
C ALA A 503 6.68 -21.32 26.50
N ASN A 504 7.98 -21.61 26.60
CA ASN A 504 8.53 -22.93 26.94
C ASN A 504 8.18 -24.07 25.97
N ILE A 505 7.77 -23.76 24.73
CA ILE A 505 7.61 -24.76 23.67
C ILE A 505 8.87 -24.84 22.78
N SER A 506 9.39 -26.05 22.66
CA SER A 506 10.43 -26.51 21.75
C SER A 506 9.82 -26.67 20.35
N PRO A 507 10.40 -26.07 19.30
CA PRO A 507 9.98 -26.36 17.94
C PRO A 507 10.16 -27.83 17.57
N PHE A 508 10.97 -28.60 18.28
CA PHE A 508 11.30 -29.99 17.92
C PHE A 508 10.22 -30.99 18.34
N THR A 509 9.55 -30.71 19.46
CA THR A 509 8.63 -31.65 20.09
C THR A 509 7.27 -31.06 20.37
N GLY A 510 7.05 -29.76 20.12
CA GLY A 510 5.83 -29.06 20.54
C GLY A 510 5.64 -29.00 22.06
N GLU A 511 6.63 -29.43 22.86
CA GLU A 511 6.61 -29.49 24.33
C GLU A 511 7.83 -28.77 24.94
N ASP A 512 8.27 -29.11 26.16
CA ASP A 512 9.35 -28.45 26.91
C ASP A 512 10.63 -28.18 26.07
N LYS A 513 11.12 -26.92 26.07
CA LYS A 513 12.36 -26.44 25.40
C LYS A 513 13.65 -27.17 25.78
N SER A 514 13.65 -27.98 26.83
CA SER A 514 14.78 -28.82 27.23
C SER A 514 14.82 -30.18 26.54
N ILE A 515 13.76 -30.53 25.80
CA ILE A 515 13.66 -31.82 25.11
C ILE A 515 14.20 -31.67 23.70
N ALA A 516 15.20 -32.49 23.41
CA ALA A 516 15.85 -32.55 22.13
C ALA A 516 14.95 -33.21 21.05
N SER A 517 15.24 -32.92 19.78
CA SER A 517 14.79 -33.71 18.64
C SER A 517 15.06 -35.18 18.91
N PRO A 518 14.05 -36.04 18.83
CA PRO A 518 14.30 -37.44 19.06
C PRO A 518 15.00 -38.05 17.83
N GLY A 519 16.08 -38.82 18.03
CA GLY A 519 16.74 -39.59 16.97
C GLY A 519 18.01 -38.97 16.36
N GLY A 520 18.29 -37.69 16.60
CA GLY A 520 19.54 -37.01 16.21
C GLY A 520 19.50 -36.27 14.86
N ASP A 521 18.39 -36.37 14.10
CA ASP A 521 18.12 -35.45 13.00
C ASP A 521 17.60 -34.11 13.53
N LEU A 522 17.93 -33.01 12.86
CA LEU A 522 17.27 -31.73 13.11
C LEU A 522 15.84 -31.78 12.54
N VAL A 523 14.86 -31.96 13.41
CA VAL A 523 13.43 -32.00 13.07
C VAL A 523 12.73 -30.86 13.79
N VAL A 524 11.87 -30.14 13.08
CA VAL A 524 11.02 -29.11 13.67
C VAL A 524 9.56 -29.39 13.35
N VAL A 525 8.66 -29.01 14.23
CA VAL A 525 7.26 -29.40 14.28
C VAL A 525 6.45 -28.12 14.46
N ALA A 526 5.66 -27.78 13.45
CA ALA A 526 4.70 -26.68 13.56
C ALA A 526 3.52 -27.10 14.42
N SER A 527 3.04 -28.34 14.26
CA SER A 527 1.92 -28.87 15.03
C SER A 527 2.11 -30.33 15.36
N LEU A 528 1.77 -30.71 16.60
CA LEU A 528 1.68 -32.11 17.01
C LEU A 528 0.37 -32.77 16.57
N ASN A 529 -0.66 -31.96 16.33
CA ASN A 529 -1.97 -32.40 15.90
C ASN A 529 -2.74 -31.21 15.31
N LEU A 530 -2.69 -31.06 13.99
CA LEU A 530 -3.36 -29.97 13.28
C LEU A 530 -4.87 -29.99 13.49
N ARG A 531 -5.47 -31.17 13.66
CA ARG A 531 -6.90 -31.32 13.94
C ARG A 531 -7.32 -30.63 15.24
N GLU A 532 -6.42 -30.49 16.21
CA GLU A 532 -6.68 -29.80 17.48
C GLU A 532 -6.31 -28.32 17.43
N ASP A 533 -5.36 -27.94 16.57
CA ASP A 533 -4.92 -26.54 16.44
C ASP A 533 -5.80 -25.72 15.47
N ILE A 534 -6.44 -26.37 14.49
CA ILE A 534 -7.34 -25.75 13.52
C ILE A 534 -8.79 -25.87 14.01
N ILE A 535 -9.55 -24.77 13.92
CA ILE A 535 -10.96 -24.76 14.32
C ILE A 535 -11.82 -25.24 13.16
N ILE A 536 -12.13 -26.54 13.14
CA ILE A 536 -12.97 -27.12 12.08
C ILE A 536 -14.43 -27.09 12.50
N ASN A 537 -15.28 -26.46 11.70
CA ASN A 537 -16.72 -26.49 11.92
C ASN A 537 -17.27 -27.90 11.64
N GLU A 538 -18.06 -28.44 12.58
CA GLU A 538 -18.68 -29.77 12.45
C GLU A 538 -19.53 -29.92 11.17
N GLU A 539 -20.13 -28.83 10.66
CA GLU A 539 -20.89 -28.85 9.41
C GLU A 539 -20.00 -29.00 8.17
N CYS A 540 -18.78 -28.44 8.23
CA CYS A 540 -17.80 -28.50 7.15
C CYS A 540 -17.00 -29.80 7.17
N LYS A 541 -16.85 -30.42 8.36
CA LYS A 541 -16.12 -31.68 8.66
C LYS A 541 -14.61 -31.61 8.47
N PHE A 542 -14.18 -30.90 7.45
CA PHE A 542 -12.81 -30.65 7.04
C PHE A 542 -12.61 -29.15 6.84
N HIS A 543 -11.37 -28.71 6.82
CA HIS A 543 -11.04 -27.30 6.68
C HIS A 543 -10.68 -26.98 5.24
N ARG A 544 -11.49 -26.14 4.59
CA ARG A 544 -11.24 -25.58 3.25
C ARG A 544 -11.01 -26.64 2.16
N THR A 545 -11.64 -27.80 2.27
CA THR A 545 -11.61 -28.85 1.23
C THR A 545 -13.02 -29.21 0.75
N ASN A 546 -14.03 -29.13 1.63
CA ASN A 546 -15.38 -29.59 1.35
C ASN A 546 -16.22 -28.55 0.57
N PRO A 547 -16.52 -28.76 -0.72
CA PRO A 547 -17.19 -27.76 -1.56
C PRO A 547 -18.65 -27.50 -1.17
N SER A 548 -19.22 -28.31 -0.27
CA SER A 548 -20.56 -28.10 0.29
C SER A 548 -20.56 -27.24 1.55
N CYS A 549 -19.40 -26.92 2.13
CA CYS A 549 -19.29 -26.02 3.27
C CYS A 549 -19.57 -24.58 2.84
N SER A 550 -20.33 -23.85 3.65
CA SER A 550 -20.49 -22.41 3.47
C SER A 550 -19.20 -21.70 3.85
N ALA A 551 -18.69 -20.82 2.99
CA ALA A 551 -17.47 -20.02 3.29
C ALA A 551 -17.56 -19.28 4.64
N SER A 552 -18.76 -18.84 5.03
CA SER A 552 -19.00 -18.18 6.33
C SER A 552 -18.81 -19.07 7.57
N LEU A 553 -18.64 -20.37 7.39
CA LEU A 553 -18.44 -21.35 8.46
C LEU A 553 -16.98 -21.82 8.55
N GLU A 554 -16.16 -21.52 7.54
CA GLU A 554 -14.73 -21.81 7.57
C GLU A 554 -14.03 -20.90 8.59
N SER A 555 -13.05 -21.45 9.29
CA SER A 555 -12.19 -20.64 10.15
C SER A 555 -11.18 -19.86 9.32
N GLU A 556 -10.58 -18.85 9.94
CA GLU A 556 -9.34 -18.27 9.43
C GLU A 556 -8.25 -19.35 9.32
N GLN A 557 -7.33 -19.16 8.37
CA GLN A 557 -6.21 -20.06 8.18
C GLN A 557 -5.25 -19.98 9.38
N MET A 558 -4.74 -21.13 9.81
CA MET A 558 -3.73 -21.17 10.87
C MET A 558 -2.37 -20.71 10.31
N THR A 559 -1.76 -19.70 10.93
CA THR A 559 -0.39 -19.28 10.63
C THR A 559 0.60 -19.87 11.62
N PHE A 560 1.82 -20.14 11.17
CA PHE A 560 2.91 -20.59 12.02
C PHE A 560 4.24 -19.94 11.65
N SER A 561 5.09 -19.76 12.67
CA SER A 561 6.47 -19.33 12.51
C SER A 561 7.38 -20.12 13.45
N ILE A 562 8.39 -20.77 12.87
CA ILE A 562 9.44 -21.51 13.56
C ILE A 562 10.74 -20.72 13.39
N SER A 563 11.42 -20.41 14.49
CA SER A 563 12.71 -19.74 14.47
C SER A 563 13.78 -20.53 15.21
N LEU A 564 14.91 -20.77 14.53
CA LEU A 564 16.01 -21.64 14.98
C LEU A 564 17.34 -20.87 14.99
N PRO A 565 17.67 -20.19 16.09
CA PRO A 565 18.97 -19.57 16.26
C PRO A 565 20.07 -20.62 16.48
N PHE A 566 21.24 -20.42 15.88
CA PHE A 566 22.41 -21.26 16.09
C PHE A 566 23.16 -20.89 17.38
N ASN A 567 23.93 -21.82 17.93
CA ASN A 567 24.80 -21.59 19.07
C ASN A 567 26.04 -20.81 18.64
N ASP A 568 26.43 -19.81 19.43
CA ASP A 568 27.67 -19.05 19.23
C ASP A 568 28.90 -19.98 19.07
N GLY A 569 29.62 -19.84 17.97
CA GLY A 569 30.80 -20.63 17.62
C GLY A 569 30.53 -21.99 16.95
N SER A 570 29.25 -22.33 16.74
CA SER A 570 28.81 -23.53 16.00
C SER A 570 28.02 -23.15 14.73
N GLU A 571 28.02 -21.88 14.34
CA GLU A 571 27.32 -21.41 13.15
C GLU A 571 27.87 -22.10 11.89
N PRO A 572 27.00 -22.61 11.01
CA PRO A 572 27.43 -23.10 9.71
C PRO A 572 27.66 -21.93 8.75
N SER A 573 28.64 -22.07 7.86
CA SER A 573 28.82 -21.11 6.77
C SER A 573 27.65 -21.19 5.78
N VAL A 574 27.18 -20.06 5.26
CA VAL A 574 26.16 -20.01 4.19
C VAL A 574 26.54 -20.89 2.99
N SER A 575 27.84 -20.99 2.69
CA SER A 575 28.36 -21.83 1.60
C SER A 575 28.18 -23.34 1.82
N SER A 576 27.95 -23.76 3.06
CA SER A 576 27.70 -25.15 3.44
C SER A 576 26.22 -25.53 3.35
N LEU A 577 25.35 -24.55 3.13
CA LEU A 577 23.92 -24.77 2.99
C LEU A 577 23.60 -25.28 1.59
N LEU A 578 22.82 -26.35 1.52
CA LEU A 578 22.11 -26.72 0.30
C LEU A 578 21.19 -25.57 -0.10
N PRO A 579 20.76 -25.46 -1.38
CA PRO A 579 19.74 -24.49 -1.77
C PRO A 579 18.58 -24.55 -0.77
N LEU A 580 17.96 -23.40 -0.47
CA LEU A 580 16.81 -23.20 0.44
C LEU A 580 15.57 -24.11 0.18
N ASN A 581 15.70 -25.08 -0.72
CA ASN A 581 14.76 -26.09 -1.14
C ASN A 581 15.02 -27.44 -0.42
N GLY A 582 15.98 -27.49 0.52
CA GLY A 582 16.44 -28.72 1.20
C GLY A 582 15.70 -29.09 2.49
N ALA A 583 14.69 -28.31 2.89
CA ALA A 583 13.80 -28.65 3.99
C ALA A 583 12.74 -29.64 3.50
N ASP A 584 12.66 -30.80 4.15
CA ASP A 584 11.73 -31.87 3.81
C ASP A 584 10.50 -31.78 4.72
N PRO A 585 9.37 -31.23 4.25
CA PRO A 585 8.14 -31.27 5.00
C PRO A 585 7.62 -32.71 5.07
N PHE A 586 7.03 -33.05 6.20
CA PHE A 586 6.40 -34.34 6.42
C PHE A 586 5.25 -34.22 7.41
N ILE A 587 4.29 -35.13 7.31
CA ILE A 587 3.24 -35.32 8.30
C ILE A 587 3.49 -36.59 9.11
N PHE A 588 2.90 -36.66 10.29
CA PHE A 588 2.96 -37.85 11.13
C PHE A 588 1.67 -38.08 11.89
N ALA A 589 1.34 -39.33 12.21
CA ALA A 589 0.10 -39.64 12.91
C ALA A 589 0.12 -39.09 14.35
N ALA A 590 -0.93 -38.39 14.74
CA ALA A 590 -1.06 -37.78 16.04
C ALA A 590 -1.46 -38.82 17.12
N GLY A 591 -0.66 -38.93 18.17
CA GLY A 591 -0.98 -39.70 19.37
C GLY A 591 -0.76 -41.21 19.28
N TYR A 592 -0.56 -41.87 20.42
CA TYR A 592 -0.32 -43.32 20.50
C TYR A 592 -1.63 -44.10 20.59
N GLY A 593 -1.77 -45.16 19.78
CA GLY A 593 -2.85 -46.14 19.95
C GLY A 593 -4.13 -45.87 19.16
N LEU A 594 -4.15 -44.87 18.27
CA LEU A 594 -5.28 -44.60 17.39
C LEU A 594 -5.25 -45.50 16.15
N TYR A 595 -6.44 -45.93 15.71
CA TYR A 595 -6.59 -46.68 14.46
C TYR A 595 -6.09 -45.83 13.28
N HIS A 596 -5.35 -46.44 12.36
CA HIS A 596 -4.76 -45.78 11.19
C HIS A 596 -4.82 -46.71 9.97
N GLY A 597 -5.99 -47.24 9.65
CA GLY A 597 -6.16 -48.22 8.58
C GLY A 597 -5.89 -49.67 8.97
N ASP A 598 -6.29 -50.59 8.08
CA ASP A 598 -6.26 -52.04 8.34
C ASP A 598 -4.89 -52.68 8.06
N SER A 599 -4.01 -51.97 7.34
CA SER A 599 -2.64 -52.40 7.08
C SER A 599 -1.78 -52.53 8.34
N PHE A 600 -2.19 -51.91 9.46
CA PHE A 600 -1.44 -51.97 10.72
C PHE A 600 -2.07 -52.92 11.74
N SER A 601 -1.31 -53.94 12.15
CA SER A 601 -1.74 -54.86 13.23
C SER A 601 -1.84 -54.18 14.60
N THR A 602 -1.11 -53.07 14.78
CA THR A 602 -1.11 -52.20 15.95
C THR A 602 -0.95 -50.78 15.47
N ALA A 603 -1.77 -49.89 16.02
CA ALA A 603 -1.70 -48.44 15.80
C ALA A 603 -0.25 -47.92 15.84
N PRO A 604 0.26 -47.33 14.74
CA PRO A 604 1.66 -46.96 14.61
C PRO A 604 2.02 -45.70 15.43
N GLY A 605 1.04 -44.82 15.69
CA GLY A 605 1.24 -43.56 16.43
C GLY A 605 2.26 -42.64 15.79
N THR A 606 2.93 -41.81 16.59
CA THR A 606 3.88 -40.77 16.11
C THR A 606 5.13 -41.31 15.40
N ASP A 607 5.30 -42.62 15.31
CA ASP A 607 6.39 -43.24 14.56
C ASP A 607 6.01 -43.48 13.08
N LEU A 608 4.74 -43.24 12.70
CA LEU A 608 4.29 -43.16 11.31
C LEU A 608 4.59 -41.77 10.74
N GLU A 609 5.50 -41.70 9.79
CA GLU A 609 5.88 -40.45 9.11
C GLU A 609 5.66 -40.60 7.61
N ILE A 610 5.07 -39.59 6.98
CA ILE A 610 4.82 -39.50 5.53
C ILE A 610 5.55 -38.26 5.02
N HIS A 611 6.64 -38.48 4.30
CA HIS A 611 7.49 -37.42 3.78
C HIS A 611 7.17 -37.10 2.34
N THR A 612 7.73 -35.99 1.86
CA THR A 612 7.75 -35.68 0.44
C THR A 612 8.42 -36.82 -0.33
N ALA A 613 7.94 -37.15 -1.53
CA ALA A 613 8.42 -38.30 -2.29
C ALA A 613 9.95 -38.29 -2.46
N ASP A 614 10.54 -39.48 -2.30
CA ASP A 614 11.97 -39.78 -2.35
C ASP A 614 12.82 -39.20 -1.20
N PHE A 615 12.22 -38.51 -0.23
CA PHE A 615 12.89 -38.20 1.02
C PHE A 615 12.84 -39.38 2.01
N PRO A 616 13.95 -39.69 2.70
CA PRO A 616 13.97 -40.75 3.71
C PRO A 616 13.34 -40.27 5.02
N PRO A 617 12.72 -41.18 5.79
CA PRO A 617 12.13 -40.85 7.10
C PRO A 617 13.15 -40.26 8.06
N THR A 618 12.66 -39.68 9.15
CA THR A 618 13.54 -39.32 10.26
C THR A 618 14.11 -40.59 10.92
N SER A 619 15.15 -40.39 11.72
CA SER A 619 15.73 -41.39 12.62
C SER A 619 14.71 -41.96 13.62
N ARG A 620 13.58 -41.29 13.88
CA ARG A 620 12.45 -41.85 14.64
C ARG A 620 11.58 -42.80 13.84
N GLY A 621 11.39 -42.54 12.54
CA GLY A 621 10.61 -43.37 11.62
C GLY A 621 11.14 -44.80 11.43
N THR A 622 11.97 -45.32 12.35
CA THR A 622 12.59 -46.65 12.30
C THR A 622 11.56 -47.79 12.16
N LEU A 623 10.32 -47.62 12.65
CA LEU A 623 9.23 -48.60 12.45
C LEU A 623 8.68 -48.61 11.02
N VAL A 624 8.78 -47.49 10.28
CA VAL A 624 8.37 -47.33 8.87
C VAL A 624 9.10 -48.30 7.95
N SER A 625 10.36 -48.62 8.24
CA SER A 625 11.14 -49.58 7.44
C SER A 625 10.53 -51.00 7.38
N SER A 626 9.71 -51.36 8.38
CA SER A 626 8.98 -52.62 8.40
C SER A 626 7.67 -52.60 7.60
N PHE A 627 7.26 -51.43 7.13
CA PHE A 627 6.04 -51.17 6.36
C PHE A 627 6.31 -50.88 4.88
N TYR A 628 7.57 -50.81 4.46
CA TYR A 628 7.91 -50.66 3.04
C TYR A 628 7.49 -51.87 2.22
N GLY A 629 6.89 -51.61 1.06
CA GLY A 629 6.38 -52.64 0.16
C GLY A 629 5.10 -53.33 0.65
N ILE A 630 4.37 -52.72 1.59
CA ILE A 630 3.05 -53.17 2.05
C ILE A 630 1.95 -52.34 1.36
N ALA A 631 0.79 -52.95 1.13
CA ALA A 631 -0.36 -52.32 0.46
C ALA A 631 0.03 -51.72 -0.91
N GLN A 632 -0.07 -50.40 -1.08
CA GLN A 632 0.28 -49.71 -2.33
C GLN A 632 1.67 -49.07 -2.30
N ASP A 633 2.36 -49.04 -1.15
CA ASP A 633 3.73 -48.57 -1.01
C ASP A 633 4.71 -49.36 -1.86
N ASP A 634 5.57 -48.63 -2.58
CA ASP A 634 6.66 -49.17 -3.39
C ASP A 634 7.98 -48.49 -2.99
N SER A 635 8.14 -48.17 -1.71
CA SER A 635 9.38 -47.63 -1.16
C SER A 635 10.47 -48.70 -1.18
N ASP A 636 11.63 -48.35 -1.71
CA ASP A 636 12.84 -49.17 -1.72
C ASP A 636 14.06 -48.32 -1.36
N PRO A 637 14.52 -48.40 -0.10
CA PRO A 637 15.72 -47.70 0.36
C PRO A 637 16.97 -47.99 -0.47
N ALA A 638 17.07 -49.15 -1.14
CA ALA A 638 18.21 -49.50 -1.97
C ALA A 638 18.30 -48.68 -3.26
N THR A 639 17.18 -48.10 -3.71
CA THR A 639 17.09 -47.23 -4.90
C THR A 639 16.80 -45.77 -4.55
N SER A 640 16.77 -45.44 -3.25
CA SER A 640 16.36 -44.12 -2.74
C SER A 640 14.95 -43.72 -3.19
N LYS A 641 14.08 -44.71 -3.43
CA LYS A 641 12.67 -44.50 -3.71
C LYS A 641 11.90 -44.57 -2.39
N TYR A 642 11.19 -43.51 -2.03
CA TYR A 642 10.42 -43.44 -0.78
C TYR A 642 9.07 -42.78 -1.04
N TYR A 643 8.03 -43.23 -0.35
CA TYR A 643 6.70 -42.62 -0.39
C TYR A 643 6.19 -42.44 -1.82
N ARG A 644 6.30 -43.51 -2.62
CA ARG A 644 5.67 -43.62 -3.93
C ARG A 644 4.91 -44.92 -4.11
N THR A 645 3.77 -44.86 -4.77
CA THR A 645 3.00 -46.05 -5.11
C THR A 645 3.71 -46.90 -6.16
N THR A 646 3.24 -48.12 -6.36
CA THR A 646 3.62 -48.96 -7.52
C THR A 646 3.32 -48.28 -8.87
N GLY A 647 2.36 -47.33 -8.91
CA GLY A 647 2.07 -46.46 -10.05
C GLY A 647 2.91 -45.17 -10.10
N ASN A 648 3.91 -45.04 -9.21
CA ASN A 648 4.79 -43.89 -9.03
C ASN A 648 4.12 -42.60 -8.52
N LEU A 649 2.88 -42.69 -8.04
CA LEU A 649 2.18 -41.57 -7.42
C LEU A 649 2.79 -41.24 -6.04
N PRO A 650 3.10 -39.98 -5.74
CA PRO A 650 3.69 -39.56 -4.47
C PRO A 650 2.63 -39.36 -3.36
N TRP A 651 2.91 -39.77 -2.11
CA TRP A 651 2.05 -39.41 -0.95
C TRP A 651 2.33 -38.01 -0.39
N GLY A 652 3.47 -37.41 -0.75
CA GLY A 652 3.81 -36.04 -0.38
C GLY A 652 4.48 -35.33 -1.54
N ILE A 653 4.05 -34.11 -1.83
CA ILE A 653 4.58 -33.28 -2.93
C ILE A 653 4.94 -31.89 -2.47
N LEU A 654 5.90 -31.28 -3.18
CA LEU A 654 6.31 -29.89 -2.99
C LEU A 654 6.17 -29.13 -4.31
N ILE A 655 5.39 -28.05 -4.31
CA ILE A 655 5.08 -27.22 -5.47
C ILE A 655 5.61 -25.81 -5.23
N SER A 656 6.41 -25.26 -6.14
CA SER A 656 6.99 -23.91 -6.03
C SER A 656 6.03 -22.81 -6.52
N SER A 657 4.79 -22.83 -6.04
CA SER A 657 3.71 -21.93 -6.41
C SER A 657 2.59 -22.01 -5.36
N PRO A 658 1.78 -20.95 -5.17
CA PRO A 658 0.41 -21.12 -4.68
C PRO A 658 -0.29 -22.20 -5.50
N TRP A 659 -1.11 -23.03 -4.85
CA TRP A 659 -1.75 -24.16 -5.50
C TRP A 659 -3.19 -24.34 -5.02
N ASN A 660 -4.12 -24.39 -5.98
CA ASN A 660 -5.52 -24.71 -5.72
C ASN A 660 -5.64 -26.22 -5.51
N HIS A 661 -5.60 -26.67 -4.26
CA HIS A 661 -5.70 -28.10 -3.95
C HIS A 661 -7.05 -28.68 -4.40
N PRO A 662 -7.11 -29.97 -4.75
CA PRO A 662 -8.37 -30.65 -5.08
C PRO A 662 -9.39 -30.52 -3.96
N SER A 663 -10.67 -30.43 -4.31
CA SER A 663 -11.76 -30.53 -3.35
C SER A 663 -11.80 -31.93 -2.72
N GLU A 664 -12.33 -32.01 -1.50
CA GLU A 664 -12.47 -33.26 -0.74
C GLU A 664 -13.08 -34.39 -1.59
N TYR A 665 -12.44 -35.57 -1.56
CA TYR A 665 -12.80 -36.78 -2.31
C TYR A 665 -12.59 -36.72 -3.82
N ILE A 666 -12.02 -35.64 -4.35
CA ILE A 666 -11.73 -35.53 -5.78
C ILE A 666 -10.27 -35.91 -6.04
N ASP A 667 -10.06 -37.13 -6.55
CA ASP A 667 -8.75 -37.65 -6.94
C ASP A 667 -7.97 -36.60 -7.75
N ILE A 668 -6.69 -36.42 -7.40
CA ILE A 668 -5.84 -35.40 -8.03
C ILE A 668 -5.74 -35.56 -9.55
N GLY A 669 -5.89 -36.77 -10.10
CA GLY A 669 -5.92 -37.01 -11.54
C GLY A 669 -7.15 -36.43 -12.23
N ASP A 670 -8.28 -36.32 -11.52
CA ASP A 670 -9.50 -35.67 -12.02
C ASP A 670 -9.44 -34.14 -11.85
N ALA A 671 -8.83 -33.67 -10.77
CA ALA A 671 -8.59 -32.24 -10.55
C ALA A 671 -7.49 -31.68 -11.48
N TYR A 672 -6.45 -32.47 -11.74
CA TYR A 672 -5.29 -32.12 -12.55
C TYR A 672 -4.99 -33.23 -13.58
N PRO A 673 -5.56 -33.15 -14.79
CA PRO A 673 -5.47 -34.22 -15.80
C PRO A 673 -4.03 -34.57 -16.25
N ASP A 674 -3.09 -33.63 -16.13
CA ASP A 674 -1.68 -33.83 -16.47
C ASP A 674 -0.86 -34.51 -15.34
N PHE A 675 -1.42 -34.64 -14.13
CA PHE A 675 -0.70 -35.13 -12.95
C PHE A 675 -0.19 -36.56 -13.12
N ALA A 676 -1.00 -37.47 -13.67
CA ALA A 676 -0.62 -38.87 -13.81
C ALA A 676 0.60 -39.06 -14.74
N GLU A 677 0.69 -38.29 -15.82
CA GLU A 677 1.83 -38.30 -16.75
C GLU A 677 3.09 -37.72 -16.07
N TRP A 678 2.93 -36.63 -15.32
CA TRP A 678 4.01 -36.08 -14.49
C TRP A 678 4.53 -37.11 -13.47
N ALA A 679 3.63 -37.72 -12.68
CA ALA A 679 3.99 -38.65 -11.63
C ALA A 679 4.67 -39.91 -12.20
N THR A 680 4.10 -40.52 -13.24
CA THR A 680 4.66 -41.75 -13.85
C THR A 680 6.00 -41.53 -14.56
N SER A 681 6.28 -40.30 -15.03
CA SER A 681 7.58 -39.92 -15.61
C SER A 681 8.68 -39.65 -14.56
N GLY A 682 8.36 -39.75 -13.26
CA GLY A 682 9.27 -39.36 -12.18
C GLY A 682 9.50 -37.84 -12.12
N GLY A 683 8.51 -37.05 -12.55
CA GLY A 683 8.55 -35.59 -12.53
C GLY A 683 9.31 -34.94 -13.69
N THR A 684 9.60 -35.66 -14.77
CA THR A 684 10.38 -35.16 -15.91
C THR A 684 9.52 -34.65 -17.06
N GLU A 685 8.29 -35.12 -17.19
CA GLU A 685 7.29 -34.66 -18.15
C GLU A 685 6.20 -33.84 -17.43
N LYS A 686 5.50 -32.97 -18.17
CA LYS A 686 4.40 -32.14 -17.62
C LYS A 686 4.79 -31.37 -16.33
N THR A 687 5.99 -30.77 -16.31
CA THR A 687 6.55 -30.10 -15.12
C THR A 687 5.74 -28.92 -14.60
N THR A 688 4.75 -28.44 -15.35
CA THR A 688 3.81 -27.38 -14.98
C THR A 688 2.37 -27.89 -14.84
N TRP A 689 2.17 -29.18 -14.54
CA TRP A 689 0.84 -29.80 -14.40
C TRP A 689 -0.08 -29.03 -13.46
N TYR A 690 0.47 -28.48 -12.37
CA TYR A 690 -0.22 -27.74 -11.33
C TYR A 690 -0.78 -26.38 -11.79
N LEU A 691 -0.44 -25.90 -12.99
CA LEU A 691 -1.00 -24.67 -13.57
C LEU A 691 -2.27 -24.92 -14.39
N ASN A 692 -2.68 -26.18 -14.59
CA ASN A 692 -3.82 -26.54 -15.45
C ASN A 692 -4.90 -27.33 -14.69
N PRO A 693 -5.56 -26.74 -13.68
CA PRO A 693 -6.64 -27.39 -12.95
C PRO A 693 -7.93 -27.49 -13.77
N THR A 694 -8.74 -28.50 -13.49
CA THR A 694 -10.18 -28.48 -13.72
C THR A 694 -10.81 -27.64 -12.61
N ALA A 695 -11.05 -26.35 -12.85
CA ALA A 695 -11.45 -25.39 -11.81
C ALA A 695 -12.64 -25.81 -10.92
N SER A 696 -13.61 -26.56 -11.44
CA SER A 696 -14.76 -27.06 -10.65
C SER A 696 -14.42 -28.16 -9.64
N ASN A 697 -13.20 -28.69 -9.71
CA ASN A 697 -12.71 -29.82 -8.92
C ASN A 697 -11.67 -29.38 -7.87
N THR A 698 -11.38 -28.07 -7.80
CA THR A 698 -10.35 -27.50 -6.92
C THR A 698 -10.94 -26.45 -6.01
N TRP A 699 -10.35 -26.31 -4.83
CA TRP A 699 -10.63 -25.21 -3.92
C TRP A 699 -9.71 -24.02 -4.24
N SER A 700 -10.24 -22.81 -4.32
CA SER A 700 -9.48 -21.59 -4.61
C SER A 700 -8.68 -21.13 -3.39
N THR A 701 -7.42 -20.76 -3.56
CA THR A 701 -6.62 -20.09 -2.52
C THR A 701 -6.77 -18.57 -2.51
N ALA A 702 -7.53 -17.99 -3.44
CA ALA A 702 -7.75 -16.55 -3.58
C ALA A 702 -9.04 -16.05 -2.88
N ASP A 703 -9.82 -16.97 -2.31
CA ASP A 703 -10.97 -16.69 -1.41
C ASP A 703 -10.57 -17.04 0.03
#